data_AF-A0A6N3E2M9-F1
#
_entry.id   AF-A0A6N3E2M9-F1
#
_cell.length_a   1.000
_cell.length_b   1.000
_cell.length_c   1.000
_cell.angle_alpha   90.00
_cell.angle_beta   90.00
_cell.angle_gamma   90.00
#
_symmetry.space_group_name_H-M   'P 1'
#
loop_
_entity.id
_entity.type
_entity.pdbx_description
1 polymer ?
#
loop_
_entity_poly.entity_id
_entity_poly.type
_entity_poly.pdbx_seq_one_letter_code
_entity_poly.pdbx_strand_id
1 'polypeptide(L)'
;MGSRNKKGIARFEASKATGNEGRPHGGGSGTGISAPISRRGLFAALAVAAGLGILSSTQAYALAAQNFGRGQWIGNKWVNGHISGVITHPHPDRGVNDYFFGKSTNNGAWNATANGSQKLIAEFACVVECDWSDELYDHIVFRPFYYCASLNPNGRPLWFGSEDGDDNRSYVFLNDNPVGTFQGNLINSGWSTGWLANGFYEGPGCDTFVRRQAKPHDEKVKARMDIWNVWVNGVPANKNPNDIKGQRFAPNNDMAINVEKIYLENDMSLMGGIFKIIPVCAPEMRLDLCQGVKDSNNNAIASYENGRQVVIWTDYEGVNQNWMMKPNKYDGMGTFTFCVANMLGHGLDRGLDNRGHTAPTMDRGHAEIWRNPESANLTNSWWVHHEPSVTNETDHKCWFFTSDADGQRLDLWSTGKGANPQVYSAACPGRWGQQAGAQWMLEEACCHGSVALSQDLMKAGETVEIQGWHNRIGDDTQMILPLGYIRDSVNESSLPVYPIFRLYMTDVEAEVTDDPDAVIMASCGVVTWDSKQLECPSHRHIGWPHGGHSIHNLEMRLEGSKFPGSIHYAARPQAGGEWIEGSDGVRILESSSSPIAQVKIWLEGEVSKHYDLCYRAFVGGLGWMGPYYSNSGTAEGAPAAGANITSGDESAQTGWFEFRTPSGLCLDVYDGGNKGNVNGQNVELWTTNSTIAQQFLVQETASGTTYIANTYGWLIDVYSNHNVQIWQSNDGLGPRWMIEETEGGVLVRSQWTGGLMTYASDTKGANVSCEAERADHAGQVWSMVGVPARSEGLTGKIAGLNVHLIRKPENGRVVREFSGDEDFVVDESWGSGYIYAAAMLGIRTVPFTDVTVWTDRYKGTVVSKPSKVESVCVEYYADGIDAKHLVYRDSNVHSGDAYAPAEAALEAAGRKPCNLDAHFGEDSASGFTGWFKDAALVDPATSLSIPDKGALKLYGRNRCTLRIEYAEGSVELDAGTVFRKSPSDKAEVVDGALGLVDFTGRVEKHRLDSIDLPAIGDDGVAHASFYRGESVTLAGSADVFTKLEDGTWRRLVFKGYMSDKAGGGSPLTTIKMERDTTVYAVWAFAESDGVATAKK
;
A
#
# COMPACT_ATOMS: atom_id res chain seq x y z
N MET A 1 -36.89 50.79 3.87
CA MET A 1 -38.30 51.23 3.86
C MET A 1 -39.09 50.30 2.96
N GLY A 2 -40.20 49.75 3.45
CA GLY A 2 -41.27 49.06 2.71
C GLY A 2 -40.96 47.67 2.14
N SER A 3 -41.74 46.60 2.29
CA SER A 3 -42.62 45.99 3.31
C SER A 3 -43.44 44.91 2.60
N ARG A 4 -43.86 43.86 3.35
CA ARG A 4 -44.90 42.82 3.08
C ARG A 4 -44.32 41.46 2.64
N ASN A 5 -44.66 40.33 3.25
CA ASN A 5 -45.56 40.01 4.36
C ASN A 5 -45.20 38.63 4.95
N LYS A 6 -45.26 38.52 6.28
CA LYS A 6 -45.14 37.29 7.08
C LYS A 6 -46.47 36.52 7.13
N LYS A 7 -46.41 35.19 7.04
CA LYS A 7 -47.22 34.16 7.74
C LYS A 7 -46.34 32.91 7.74
N GLY A 8 -46.02 32.19 8.80
CA GLY A 8 -46.57 32.06 10.15
C GLY A 8 -46.31 30.60 10.53
N ILE A 9 -45.17 30.33 11.16
CA ILE A 9 -44.70 29.01 11.58
C ILE A 9 -45.51 28.57 12.81
N ALA A 10 -46.06 27.35 12.78
CA ALA A 10 -46.52 26.66 13.98
C ALA A 10 -45.84 25.29 14.05
N ARG A 11 -44.95 25.13 15.04
CA ARG A 11 -44.40 23.87 15.54
C ARG A 11 -45.53 23.06 16.18
N PHE A 12 -45.51 21.74 16.02
CA PHE A 12 -46.06 20.83 17.03
C PHE A 12 -45.17 19.60 17.19
N GLU A 13 -44.84 19.32 18.44
CA GLU A 13 -43.90 18.31 18.92
C GLU A 13 -44.48 16.90 18.82
N ALA A 14 -43.62 15.93 18.50
CA ALA A 14 -43.94 14.51 18.55
C ALA A 14 -43.65 13.97 19.96
N SER A 15 -44.65 13.36 20.60
CA SER A 15 -44.47 12.59 21.83
C SER A 15 -45.01 11.16 21.68
N LYS A 16 -44.08 10.21 21.73
CA LYS A 16 -44.15 8.83 22.27
C LYS A 16 -45.44 8.01 22.05
N ALA A 17 -45.32 6.97 21.22
CA ALA A 17 -46.18 5.79 21.30
C ALA A 17 -45.48 4.69 22.11
N THR A 18 -46.11 4.26 23.20
CA THR A 18 -45.82 3.01 23.92
C THR A 18 -47.11 2.20 24.02
N GLY A 19 -47.03 0.89 23.80
CA GLY A 19 -47.92 -0.07 24.44
C GLY A 19 -49.16 -0.50 23.66
N ASN A 20 -49.04 -1.64 22.99
CA ASN A 20 -49.73 -2.91 23.25
C ASN A 20 -51.22 -2.94 23.69
N GLU A 21 -51.88 -3.99 23.22
CA GLU A 21 -53.11 -4.66 23.72
C GLU A 21 -54.46 -4.41 22.99
N GLY A 22 -55.11 -5.54 22.66
CA GLY A 22 -56.54 -5.72 22.86
C GLY A 22 -57.44 -5.74 21.62
N ARG A 23 -57.60 -6.91 20.99
CA ARG A 23 -58.88 -7.25 20.33
C ARG A 23 -59.93 -7.56 21.41
N PRO A 24 -61.18 -7.15 21.21
CA PRO A 24 -62.23 -8.16 21.16
C PRO A 24 -63.24 -7.93 20.01
N HIS A 25 -63.75 -9.06 19.51
CA HIS A 25 -64.87 -9.15 18.57
C HIS A 25 -66.21 -8.92 19.29
N GLY A 26 -67.11 -8.16 18.66
CA GLY A 26 -68.53 -8.04 18.97
C GLY A 26 -69.28 -7.69 17.70
N GLY A 27 -70.27 -8.51 17.33
CA GLY A 27 -70.80 -8.59 15.97
C GLY A 27 -71.97 -7.67 15.60
N GLY A 28 -72.37 -7.79 14.33
CA GLY A 28 -73.78 -7.81 13.94
C GLY A 28 -74.42 -6.52 13.41
N SER A 29 -74.34 -6.37 12.08
CA SER A 29 -75.32 -5.75 11.17
C SER A 29 -75.38 -4.23 10.99
N GLY A 30 -75.38 -3.81 9.72
CA GLY A 30 -75.94 -2.52 9.28
C GLY A 30 -75.02 -1.60 8.45
N THR A 31 -74.70 -2.00 7.21
CA THR A 31 -74.43 -1.14 6.05
C THR A 31 -73.50 0.08 6.22
N GLY A 32 -72.23 -0.10 5.83
CA GLY A 32 -71.31 0.99 5.51
C GLY A 32 -70.13 0.42 4.71
N ILE A 33 -70.02 0.78 3.44
CA ILE A 33 -68.93 0.38 2.56
C ILE A 33 -67.66 1.07 3.07
N SER A 34 -66.80 0.35 3.79
CA SER A 34 -65.41 0.74 3.99
C SER A 34 -64.52 -0.26 3.27
N ALA A 35 -63.85 0.19 2.22
CA ALA A 35 -62.71 -0.55 1.66
C ALA A 35 -61.59 -0.53 2.73
N PRO A 36 -60.98 -1.68 3.07
CA PRO A 36 -59.81 -1.69 3.93
C PRO A 36 -58.64 -1.06 3.17
N ILE A 37 -58.04 -0.02 3.73
CA ILE A 37 -56.72 0.44 3.28
C ILE A 37 -55.75 -0.72 3.54
N SER A 38 -55.22 -1.32 2.47
CA SER A 38 -54.23 -2.38 2.57
C SER A 38 -52.94 -1.85 3.19
N ARG A 39 -52.07 -2.72 3.73
CA ARG A 39 -50.73 -2.32 4.22
C ARG A 39 -49.95 -1.50 3.17
N ARG A 40 -50.19 -1.72 1.87
CA ARG A 40 -49.63 -0.93 0.76
C ARG A 40 -50.12 0.52 0.74
N GLY A 41 -51.35 0.78 1.16
CA GLY A 41 -51.89 2.15 1.29
C GLY A 41 -51.31 2.95 2.45
N LEU A 42 -50.82 2.29 3.52
CA LEU A 42 -50.11 2.96 4.62
C LEU A 42 -48.65 3.31 4.22
N PHE A 43 -47.99 2.46 3.44
CA PHE A 43 -46.66 2.74 2.87
C PHE A 43 -46.69 3.90 1.86
N ALA A 44 -47.73 3.96 1.00
CA ALA A 44 -47.91 5.08 0.09
C ALA A 44 -48.11 6.43 0.82
N ALA A 45 -48.79 6.44 1.98
CA ALA A 45 -48.96 7.65 2.79
C ALA A 45 -47.66 8.11 3.48
N LEU A 46 -46.77 7.18 3.84
CA LEU A 46 -45.43 7.48 4.38
C LEU A 46 -44.47 7.97 3.29
N ALA A 47 -44.57 7.45 2.06
CA ALA A 47 -43.76 7.88 0.91
C ALA A 47 -44.03 9.34 0.50
N VAL A 48 -45.29 9.76 0.53
CA VAL A 48 -45.70 11.16 0.26
C VAL A 48 -45.16 12.13 1.32
N ALA A 49 -45.04 11.70 2.58
CA ALA A 49 -44.46 12.51 3.65
C ALA A 49 -42.92 12.62 3.57
N ALA A 50 -42.26 11.73 2.81
CA ALA A 50 -40.81 11.64 2.66
C ALA A 50 -40.25 12.29 1.37
N GLY A 51 -41.08 12.93 0.56
CA GLY A 51 -40.64 13.59 -0.69
C GLY A 51 -40.44 12.65 -1.89
N LEU A 52 -40.82 11.37 -1.75
CA LEU A 52 -40.90 10.41 -2.84
C LEU A 52 -42.18 10.70 -3.63
N GLY A 53 -42.05 11.05 -4.91
CA GLY A 53 -43.13 11.49 -5.79
C GLY A 53 -44.16 10.41 -6.17
N ILE A 54 -44.81 9.77 -5.20
CA ILE A 54 -45.92 8.86 -5.47
C ILE A 54 -47.20 9.67 -5.64
N LEU A 55 -47.65 9.78 -6.90
CA LEU A 55 -49.01 10.16 -7.24
C LEU A 55 -49.97 9.26 -6.45
N SER A 56 -50.92 9.86 -5.74
CA SER A 56 -52.01 9.09 -5.15
C SER A 56 -52.67 8.27 -6.26
N SER A 57 -52.83 6.97 -6.03
CA SER A 57 -53.51 5.98 -6.88
C SER A 57 -54.91 6.38 -7.37
N THR A 58 -55.39 7.56 -7.02
CA THR A 58 -56.68 8.13 -7.36
C THR A 58 -56.70 8.97 -8.64
N GLN A 59 -55.58 9.52 -9.15
CA GLN A 59 -55.64 10.38 -10.36
C GLN A 59 -55.58 9.60 -11.69
N ALA A 60 -54.64 8.66 -11.86
CA ALA A 60 -54.60 7.77 -13.04
C ALA A 60 -55.84 6.86 -13.10
N TYR A 61 -56.25 6.32 -11.96
CA TYR A 61 -57.46 5.50 -11.79
C TYR A 61 -58.74 6.29 -12.13
N ALA A 62 -58.84 7.55 -11.73
CA ALA A 62 -60.00 8.39 -12.05
C ALA A 62 -60.08 8.80 -13.52
N LEU A 63 -58.93 9.03 -14.19
CA LEU A 63 -58.89 9.43 -15.60
C LEU A 63 -59.01 8.25 -16.58
N ALA A 64 -58.40 7.09 -16.27
CA ALA A 64 -58.57 5.87 -17.05
C ALA A 64 -60.00 5.31 -16.91
N ALA A 65 -60.58 5.31 -15.71
CA ALA A 65 -61.96 4.83 -15.50
C ALA A 65 -63.05 5.76 -16.06
N GLN A 66 -62.78 7.05 -16.29
CA GLN A 66 -63.78 7.99 -16.83
C GLN A 66 -63.76 8.12 -18.36
N ASN A 67 -62.67 7.77 -19.06
CA ASN A 67 -62.51 8.03 -20.50
C ASN A 67 -62.09 6.83 -21.38
N PHE A 68 -61.96 5.60 -20.86
CA PHE A 68 -61.66 4.42 -21.70
C PHE A 68 -62.89 4.00 -22.54
N GLY A 69 -63.03 4.60 -23.72
CA GLY A 69 -63.98 4.15 -24.72
C GLY A 69 -63.48 2.93 -25.49
N ARG A 70 -64.42 2.24 -26.14
CA ARG A 70 -64.09 1.04 -26.90
C ARG A 70 -63.17 1.33 -28.08
N GLY A 71 -62.02 0.66 -28.18
CA GLY A 71 -61.02 0.93 -29.21
C GLY A 71 -60.28 2.27 -29.10
N GLN A 72 -60.38 2.97 -27.96
CA GLN A 72 -59.76 4.27 -27.76
C GLN A 72 -58.33 4.18 -27.20
N TRP A 73 -57.62 5.31 -27.36
CA TRP A 73 -56.29 5.56 -26.84
C TRP A 73 -56.38 6.54 -25.66
N ILE A 74 -55.51 6.39 -24.66
CA ILE A 74 -55.41 7.27 -23.50
C ILE A 74 -53.96 7.74 -23.32
N GLY A 75 -53.75 9.01 -22.98
CA GLY A 75 -52.43 9.66 -22.84
C GLY A 75 -52.02 10.49 -24.08
N ASN A 76 -51.21 11.55 -23.92
CA ASN A 76 -50.59 12.35 -25.02
C ASN A 76 -49.41 11.57 -25.65
N LYS A 77 -48.84 11.76 -26.86
CA LYS A 77 -48.99 12.60 -28.08
C LYS A 77 -48.53 11.74 -29.29
N TRP A 78 -49.08 11.93 -30.50
CA TRP A 78 -48.59 11.26 -31.72
C TRP A 78 -47.26 11.88 -32.20
N VAL A 79 -46.21 11.08 -32.44
CA VAL A 79 -44.92 11.53 -33.00
C VAL A 79 -44.42 10.49 -34.03
N ASN A 80 -44.01 10.92 -35.23
CA ASN A 80 -43.41 10.07 -36.29
C ASN A 80 -44.20 8.80 -36.69
N GLY A 81 -45.54 8.87 -36.74
CA GLY A 81 -46.37 7.75 -37.24
C GLY A 81 -46.66 6.64 -36.22
N HIS A 82 -46.20 6.80 -34.98
CA HIS A 82 -46.57 5.98 -33.82
C HIS A 82 -46.97 6.88 -32.64
N ILE A 83 -47.61 6.31 -31.62
CA ILE A 83 -47.81 6.99 -30.35
C ILE A 83 -46.60 6.64 -29.49
N SER A 84 -45.64 7.57 -29.39
CA SER A 84 -44.49 7.47 -28.49
C SER A 84 -44.71 8.47 -27.35
N GLY A 85 -44.88 7.98 -26.13
CA GLY A 85 -44.88 8.81 -24.92
C GLY A 85 -43.51 8.73 -24.26
N VAL A 86 -42.97 9.88 -23.87
CA VAL A 86 -41.85 9.93 -22.91
C VAL A 86 -42.44 9.53 -21.56
N ILE A 87 -42.40 8.23 -21.24
CA ILE A 87 -42.66 7.76 -19.88
C ILE A 87 -41.32 7.90 -19.16
N THR A 88 -41.04 9.11 -18.71
CA THR A 88 -40.03 9.35 -17.67
C THR A 88 -40.75 10.01 -16.51
N HIS A 89 -40.39 9.66 -15.27
CA HIS A 89 -40.83 10.37 -14.07
C HIS A 89 -40.82 11.89 -14.27
N PRO A 90 -41.76 12.64 -13.65
CA PRO A 90 -41.75 14.10 -13.73
C PRO A 90 -40.41 14.66 -13.32
N HIS A 91 -39.67 15.23 -14.27
CA HIS A 91 -38.73 16.28 -13.93
C HIS A 91 -39.55 17.39 -13.27
N PRO A 92 -39.25 17.84 -12.05
CA PRO A 92 -40.10 18.80 -11.31
C PRO A 92 -40.33 20.12 -12.07
N ASP A 93 -39.43 20.47 -12.99
CA ASP A 93 -39.56 21.64 -13.87
C ASP A 93 -40.26 21.38 -15.21
N ARG A 94 -40.50 20.12 -15.60
CA ARG A 94 -41.25 19.75 -16.81
C ARG A 94 -42.65 19.32 -16.36
N GLY A 95 -43.66 20.12 -16.74
CA GLY A 95 -45.02 20.04 -16.21
C GLY A 95 -45.71 18.65 -16.24
N VAL A 96 -46.82 18.60 -15.51
CA VAL A 96 -47.57 17.46 -14.95
C VAL A 96 -48.17 16.41 -15.93
N ASN A 97 -47.70 16.29 -17.17
CA ASN A 97 -48.57 15.81 -18.26
C ASN A 97 -48.24 14.51 -19.01
N ASP A 98 -47.19 13.74 -18.69
CA ASP A 98 -46.85 12.51 -19.46
C ASP A 98 -46.53 11.28 -18.57
N TYR A 99 -47.42 10.88 -17.65
CA TYR A 99 -47.14 9.77 -16.70
C TYR A 99 -47.65 8.39 -17.11
N PHE A 100 -48.58 8.32 -18.06
CA PHE A 100 -49.17 7.07 -18.50
C PHE A 100 -49.74 7.19 -19.90
N PHE A 101 -49.78 6.06 -20.61
CA PHE A 101 -50.55 5.92 -21.85
C PHE A 101 -51.22 4.54 -21.88
N GLY A 102 -52.21 4.34 -22.74
CA GLY A 102 -52.82 3.04 -22.90
C GLY A 102 -53.64 2.88 -24.16
N LYS A 103 -53.92 1.63 -24.49
CA LYS A 103 -54.66 1.26 -25.70
C LYS A 103 -55.71 0.20 -25.40
N SER A 104 -56.93 0.40 -25.91
CA SER A 104 -57.94 -0.65 -26.00
C SER A 104 -57.88 -1.41 -27.32
N THR A 105 -58.23 -2.69 -27.27
CA THR A 105 -58.66 -3.43 -28.46
C THR A 105 -60.01 -2.92 -28.98
N ASN A 106 -60.32 -3.07 -30.26
CA ASN A 106 -61.65 -2.72 -30.80
C ASN A 106 -62.31 -3.93 -31.45
N ASN A 107 -62.65 -4.95 -30.65
CA ASN A 107 -62.96 -6.26 -31.24
C ASN A 107 -64.43 -6.51 -31.63
N GLY A 108 -65.30 -5.50 -31.66
CA GLY A 108 -66.68 -5.69 -32.11
C GLY A 108 -67.45 -6.78 -31.34
N ALA A 109 -68.57 -7.26 -31.88
CA ALA A 109 -69.33 -8.38 -31.33
C ALA A 109 -69.13 -9.63 -32.20
N TRP A 110 -68.88 -10.79 -31.58
CA TRP A 110 -68.74 -12.08 -32.27
C TRP A 110 -69.84 -13.05 -31.87
N ASN A 111 -70.14 -14.02 -32.74
CA ASN A 111 -71.22 -14.98 -32.54
C ASN A 111 -70.79 -16.10 -31.59
N ALA A 112 -71.50 -16.28 -30.49
CA ALA A 112 -71.31 -17.37 -29.53
C ALA A 112 -72.04 -18.65 -29.95
N THR A 113 -73.01 -18.54 -30.85
CA THR A 113 -73.71 -19.67 -31.48
C THR A 113 -73.57 -19.63 -32.99
N ALA A 114 -73.56 -20.80 -33.64
CA ALA A 114 -73.46 -20.91 -35.10
C ALA A 114 -74.55 -20.11 -35.87
N ASN A 115 -75.74 -19.94 -35.29
CA ASN A 115 -76.85 -19.18 -35.87
C ASN A 115 -76.83 -17.68 -35.51
N GLY A 116 -75.85 -17.21 -34.73
CA GLY A 116 -75.68 -15.82 -34.33
C GLY A 116 -76.73 -15.28 -33.36
N SER A 117 -77.59 -16.13 -32.79
CA SER A 117 -78.61 -15.72 -31.81
C SER A 117 -78.00 -15.29 -30.47
N GLN A 118 -76.84 -15.83 -30.12
CA GLN A 118 -76.05 -15.42 -28.96
C GLN A 118 -74.76 -14.74 -29.42
N LYS A 119 -74.39 -13.63 -28.78
CA LYS A 119 -73.18 -12.86 -29.13
C LYS A 119 -72.39 -12.45 -27.89
N LEU A 120 -71.11 -12.24 -28.09
CA LEU A 120 -70.16 -11.84 -27.07
C LEU A 120 -69.36 -10.63 -27.53
N ILE A 121 -69.01 -9.77 -26.58
CA ILE A 121 -68.02 -8.71 -26.73
C ILE A 121 -67.02 -8.94 -25.62
N ALA A 122 -65.74 -8.94 -25.97
CA ALA A 122 -64.66 -8.81 -25.02
C ALA A 122 -63.76 -7.69 -25.49
N GLU A 123 -63.28 -6.90 -24.54
CA GLU A 123 -62.27 -5.90 -24.78
C GLU A 123 -61.21 -5.97 -23.72
N PHE A 124 -59.98 -5.93 -24.19
CA PHE A 124 -58.79 -5.86 -23.37
C PHE A 124 -58.07 -4.56 -23.68
N ALA A 125 -57.68 -3.91 -22.60
CA ALA A 125 -56.94 -2.68 -22.60
C ALA A 125 -55.74 -2.80 -21.66
N CYS A 126 -54.64 -2.14 -22.00
CA CYS A 126 -53.47 -2.06 -21.14
C CYS A 126 -53.04 -0.60 -21.04
N VAL A 127 -52.93 -0.12 -19.80
CA VAL A 127 -52.32 1.16 -19.47
C VAL A 127 -50.92 0.89 -18.94
N VAL A 128 -49.95 1.63 -19.47
CA VAL A 128 -48.56 1.63 -19.06
C VAL A 128 -48.33 2.93 -18.28
N GLU A 129 -47.78 2.81 -17.09
CA GLU A 129 -47.47 3.92 -16.18
C GLU A 129 -46.00 3.80 -15.75
N CYS A 130 -45.35 4.91 -15.44
CA CYS A 130 -44.14 4.92 -14.62
C CYS A 130 -44.41 5.70 -13.35
N ASP A 131 -44.33 5.01 -12.21
CA ASP A 131 -44.59 5.54 -10.88
C ASP A 131 -43.30 5.79 -10.09
N TRP A 132 -42.15 5.31 -10.58
CA TRP A 132 -40.83 5.60 -10.03
C TRP A 132 -39.76 5.60 -11.13
N SER A 133 -38.84 6.56 -11.06
CA SER A 133 -37.60 6.54 -11.86
C SER A 133 -36.46 7.13 -11.06
N ASP A 134 -35.25 6.69 -11.40
CA ASP A 134 -34.01 7.36 -11.05
C ASP A 134 -33.14 7.60 -12.29
N GLU A 135 -31.84 7.80 -12.13
CA GLU A 135 -30.91 8.08 -13.24
C GLU A 135 -30.48 6.84 -14.03
N LEU A 136 -30.74 5.64 -13.50
CA LEU A 136 -30.37 4.35 -14.09
C LEU A 136 -31.57 3.50 -14.52
N TYR A 137 -32.70 3.58 -13.81
CA TYR A 137 -33.86 2.72 -14.02
C TYR A 137 -35.19 3.50 -14.02
N ASP A 138 -36.11 2.99 -14.82
CA ASP A 138 -37.52 3.38 -14.82
C ASP A 138 -38.37 2.17 -14.37
N HIS A 139 -39.20 2.35 -13.34
CA HIS A 139 -40.18 1.35 -12.90
C HIS A 139 -41.45 1.52 -13.72
N ILE A 140 -41.85 0.45 -14.41
CA ILE A 140 -42.95 0.43 -15.36
C ILE A 140 -44.05 -0.47 -14.82
N VAL A 141 -45.23 0.11 -14.62
CA VAL A 141 -46.43 -0.58 -14.15
C VAL A 141 -47.39 -0.78 -15.31
N PHE A 142 -47.79 -2.04 -15.53
CA PHE A 142 -48.79 -2.44 -16.51
C PHE A 142 -50.12 -2.74 -15.83
N ARG A 143 -51.12 -1.92 -16.16
CA ARG A 143 -52.48 -2.01 -15.61
C ARG A 143 -53.45 -2.55 -16.67
N PRO A 144 -53.95 -3.77 -16.50
CA PRO A 144 -54.91 -4.35 -17.42
C PRO A 144 -56.33 -3.93 -17.09
N PHE A 145 -57.08 -3.56 -18.12
CA PHE A 145 -58.49 -3.24 -18.03
C PHE A 145 -59.29 -4.18 -18.92
N TYR A 146 -60.40 -4.64 -18.36
CA TYR A 146 -61.25 -5.67 -18.96
C TYR A 146 -62.66 -5.14 -19.13
N TYR A 147 -63.24 -5.37 -20.31
CA TYR A 147 -64.63 -5.09 -20.60
C TYR A 147 -65.25 -6.33 -21.23
N CYS A 148 -66.48 -6.66 -20.83
CA CYS A 148 -67.20 -7.72 -21.50
C CYS A 148 -68.69 -7.42 -21.64
N ALA A 149 -69.30 -7.98 -22.68
CA ALA A 149 -70.75 -8.02 -22.79
C ALA A 149 -71.21 -9.34 -23.40
N SER A 150 -72.44 -9.73 -23.11
CA SER A 150 -73.08 -10.88 -23.75
C SER A 150 -74.51 -10.53 -24.14
N LEU A 151 -74.92 -10.99 -25.31
CA LEU A 151 -76.30 -10.98 -25.78
C LEU A 151 -76.81 -12.42 -25.76
N ASN A 152 -77.85 -12.67 -24.96
CA ASN A 152 -78.50 -13.97 -24.90
C ASN A 152 -80.03 -13.80 -24.86
N PRO A 153 -80.77 -14.25 -25.88
CA PRO A 153 -82.23 -14.16 -25.91
C PRO A 153 -82.91 -14.87 -24.72
N ASN A 154 -82.23 -15.82 -24.07
CA ASN A 154 -82.73 -16.59 -22.94
C ASN A 154 -82.49 -15.92 -21.57
N GLY A 155 -81.94 -14.70 -21.55
CA GLY A 155 -81.80 -13.89 -20.35
C GLY A 155 -80.58 -14.18 -19.47
N ARG A 156 -79.81 -15.25 -19.74
CA ARG A 156 -78.65 -15.65 -18.92
C ARG A 156 -77.32 -15.10 -19.46
N PRO A 157 -76.36 -14.70 -18.60
CA PRO A 157 -75.02 -14.32 -19.05
C PRO A 157 -74.29 -15.50 -19.71
N LEU A 158 -73.41 -15.18 -20.67
CA LEU A 158 -72.59 -16.18 -21.37
C LEU A 158 -71.17 -16.28 -20.81
N TRP A 159 -70.76 -15.31 -19.99
CA TRP A 159 -69.50 -15.32 -19.25
C TRP A 159 -69.67 -16.12 -17.95
N PHE A 160 -68.69 -16.95 -17.60
CA PHE A 160 -68.70 -17.67 -16.32
C PHE A 160 -68.61 -16.71 -15.14
N GLY A 161 -69.28 -17.06 -14.03
CA GLY A 161 -69.13 -16.37 -12.75
C GLY A 161 -67.88 -16.84 -11.99
N SER A 162 -67.57 -16.21 -10.86
CA SER A 162 -66.39 -16.49 -10.03
C SER A 162 -66.30 -17.90 -9.44
N GLU A 163 -67.38 -18.70 -9.50
CA GLU A 163 -67.48 -20.02 -8.86
C GLU A 163 -67.03 -21.19 -9.78
N ASP A 164 -66.91 -20.96 -11.09
CA ASP A 164 -66.67 -22.03 -12.09
C ASP A 164 -65.22 -22.11 -12.63
N GLY A 165 -64.31 -21.29 -12.11
CA GLY A 165 -62.86 -21.37 -12.32
C GLY A 165 -62.26 -20.29 -13.24
N ASP A 166 -61.33 -19.52 -12.69
CA ASP A 166 -60.55 -18.46 -13.38
C ASP A 166 -59.56 -19.04 -14.40
N ASP A 167 -59.95 -19.09 -15.68
CA ASP A 167 -59.12 -19.66 -16.75
C ASP A 167 -58.62 -18.64 -17.79
N ASN A 168 -59.09 -17.38 -17.77
CA ASN A 168 -58.53 -16.33 -18.62
C ASN A 168 -57.07 -16.03 -18.27
N ARG A 169 -56.22 -15.90 -19.28
CA ARG A 169 -54.79 -15.61 -19.11
C ARG A 169 -54.40 -14.40 -19.91
N SER A 170 -53.86 -13.39 -19.23
CA SER A 170 -53.34 -12.21 -19.88
C SER A 170 -51.82 -12.11 -19.70
N TYR A 171 -51.18 -11.46 -20.66
CA TYR A 171 -49.74 -11.41 -20.83
C TYR A 171 -49.33 -10.00 -21.25
N VAL A 172 -48.20 -9.54 -20.73
CA VAL A 172 -47.52 -8.34 -21.23
C VAL A 172 -46.13 -8.74 -21.70
N PHE A 173 -45.70 -8.09 -22.77
CA PHE A 173 -44.40 -8.27 -23.39
C PHE A 173 -43.70 -6.92 -23.57
N LEU A 174 -42.40 -6.89 -23.31
CA LEU A 174 -41.48 -5.83 -23.71
C LEU A 174 -40.54 -6.38 -24.78
N ASN A 175 -40.46 -5.72 -25.94
CA ASN A 175 -39.71 -6.19 -27.11
C ASN A 175 -39.96 -7.66 -27.45
N ASP A 176 -41.24 -8.06 -27.43
CA ASP A 176 -41.71 -9.45 -27.63
C ASP A 176 -41.27 -10.47 -26.55
N ASN A 177 -40.53 -10.04 -25.52
CA ASN A 177 -40.21 -10.87 -24.36
C ASN A 177 -41.31 -10.76 -23.29
N PRO A 178 -41.86 -11.87 -22.79
CA PRO A 178 -42.89 -11.84 -21.76
C PRO A 178 -42.33 -11.28 -20.45
N VAL A 179 -42.96 -10.24 -19.92
CA VAL A 179 -42.54 -9.58 -18.66
C VAL A 179 -43.49 -9.85 -17.49
N GLY A 180 -44.74 -10.22 -17.77
CA GLY A 180 -45.69 -10.55 -16.73
C GLY A 180 -46.93 -11.24 -17.25
N THR A 181 -47.60 -11.95 -16.34
CA THR A 181 -48.90 -12.58 -16.58
C THR A 181 -49.84 -12.27 -15.45
N PHE A 182 -51.11 -12.10 -15.75
CA PHE A 182 -52.12 -11.83 -14.74
C PHE A 182 -53.48 -12.42 -15.11
N GLN A 183 -54.28 -12.66 -14.08
CA GLN A 183 -55.58 -13.32 -14.15
C GLN A 183 -56.67 -12.26 -14.00
N GLY A 184 -57.47 -12.07 -15.05
CA GLY A 184 -58.59 -11.14 -15.07
C GLY A 184 -59.89 -11.85 -15.44
N ASN A 185 -60.93 -11.67 -14.63
CA ASN A 185 -62.17 -12.42 -14.77
C ASN A 185 -63.18 -11.63 -15.56
N LEU A 186 -63.40 -11.96 -16.84
CA LEU A 186 -64.48 -11.38 -17.63
C LEU A 186 -65.80 -11.90 -17.07
N ILE A 187 -66.47 -11.08 -16.26
CA ILE A 187 -67.75 -11.42 -15.63
C ILE A 187 -68.79 -10.39 -16.05
N ASN A 188 -69.99 -10.83 -16.33
CA ASN A 188 -71.16 -9.96 -16.35
C ASN A 188 -72.29 -10.61 -15.56
N SER A 189 -73.05 -9.79 -14.84
CA SER A 189 -74.09 -10.25 -13.91
C SER A 189 -75.46 -9.67 -14.28
N GLY A 190 -76.53 -10.30 -13.79
CA GLY A 190 -77.91 -9.88 -14.02
C GLY A 190 -78.66 -10.75 -15.04
N TRP A 191 -79.91 -10.35 -15.33
CA TRP A 191 -80.81 -11.05 -16.25
C TRP A 191 -81.41 -10.06 -17.25
N SER A 192 -81.17 -10.25 -18.55
CA SER A 192 -81.73 -9.42 -19.62
C SER A 192 -81.74 -10.17 -20.95
N THR A 193 -82.80 -10.00 -21.73
CA THR A 193 -82.91 -10.54 -23.09
C THR A 193 -82.16 -9.69 -24.13
N GLY A 194 -81.63 -8.53 -23.73
CA GLY A 194 -80.75 -7.65 -24.50
C GLY A 194 -79.26 -7.83 -24.16
N TRP A 195 -78.44 -6.85 -24.51
CA TRP A 195 -77.02 -6.85 -24.13
C TRP A 195 -76.85 -6.65 -22.61
N LEU A 196 -76.16 -7.58 -21.97
CA LEU A 196 -75.64 -7.46 -20.61
C LEU A 196 -74.17 -7.07 -20.69
N ALA A 197 -73.84 -5.83 -20.32
CA ALA A 197 -72.47 -5.33 -20.31
C ALA A 197 -71.94 -5.19 -18.89
N ASN A 198 -70.68 -5.52 -18.69
CA ASN A 198 -69.88 -5.07 -17.57
C ASN A 198 -68.85 -4.06 -18.12
N GLY A 199 -68.83 -2.85 -17.55
CA GLY A 199 -67.95 -1.77 -17.98
C GLY A 199 -66.46 -2.12 -17.80
N PHE A 200 -65.56 -1.20 -18.15
CA PHE A 200 -64.14 -1.42 -17.87
C PHE A 200 -63.90 -1.50 -16.36
N TYR A 201 -63.19 -2.54 -15.93
CA TYR A 201 -62.65 -2.68 -14.58
C TYR A 201 -61.17 -3.10 -14.66
N GLU A 202 -60.38 -2.65 -13.69
CA GLU A 202 -58.97 -3.03 -13.58
C GLU A 202 -58.86 -4.44 -13.01
N GLY A 203 -58.04 -5.28 -13.64
CA GLY A 203 -57.60 -6.56 -13.06
C GLY A 203 -56.23 -6.43 -12.41
N PRO A 204 -55.71 -7.49 -11.78
CA PRO A 204 -54.38 -7.47 -11.18
C PRO A 204 -53.33 -7.16 -12.25
N GLY A 205 -52.55 -6.09 -12.04
CA GLY A 205 -51.46 -5.72 -12.94
C GLY A 205 -50.16 -6.47 -12.70
N CYS A 206 -49.14 -6.12 -13.47
CA CYS A 206 -47.76 -6.52 -13.23
C CYS A 206 -46.85 -5.31 -13.47
N ASP A 207 -45.60 -5.41 -13.05
CA ASP A 207 -44.62 -4.35 -13.18
C ASP A 207 -43.25 -4.92 -13.54
N THR A 208 -42.37 -4.06 -14.04
CA THR A 208 -41.00 -4.42 -14.36
C THR A 208 -40.12 -3.17 -14.33
N PHE A 209 -38.81 -3.36 -14.26
CA PHE A 209 -37.85 -2.27 -14.34
C PHE A 209 -37.18 -2.28 -15.71
N VAL A 210 -37.03 -1.09 -16.27
CA VAL A 210 -36.33 -0.87 -17.53
C VAL A 210 -35.06 -0.09 -17.23
N ARG A 211 -33.91 -0.65 -17.60
CA ARG A 211 -32.61 0.01 -17.43
C ARG A 211 -32.38 1.01 -18.57
N ARG A 212 -31.92 2.20 -18.23
CA ARG A 212 -31.47 3.22 -19.18
C ARG A 212 -30.15 2.82 -19.85
N GLN A 213 -29.85 3.40 -21.00
CA GLN A 213 -28.64 3.09 -21.78
C GLN A 213 -27.85 4.37 -22.14
N ALA A 214 -26.71 4.22 -22.83
CA ALA A 214 -25.92 5.37 -23.30
C ALA A 214 -26.66 6.33 -24.21
N LYS A 215 -27.64 5.81 -24.96
CA LYS A 215 -28.44 6.59 -25.90
C LYS A 215 -29.90 6.36 -25.58
N PRO A 216 -30.76 7.37 -25.77
CA PRO A 216 -32.20 7.17 -25.66
C PRO A 216 -32.66 6.05 -26.59
N HIS A 217 -33.58 5.22 -26.12
CA HIS A 217 -34.12 4.10 -26.89
C HIS A 217 -35.60 3.88 -26.59
N ASP A 218 -36.28 3.17 -27.49
CA ASP A 218 -37.70 2.84 -27.32
C ASP A 218 -37.87 1.37 -26.95
N GLU A 219 -38.65 1.09 -25.91
CA GLU A 219 -39.09 -0.25 -25.53
C GLU A 219 -40.50 -0.52 -26.05
N LYS A 220 -40.66 -1.55 -26.90
CA LYS A 220 -41.96 -1.89 -27.50
C LYS A 220 -42.82 -2.65 -26.51
N VAL A 221 -44.02 -2.16 -26.24
CA VAL A 221 -45.00 -2.82 -25.36
C VAL A 221 -46.06 -3.54 -26.18
N LYS A 222 -46.35 -4.78 -25.79
CA LYS A 222 -47.46 -5.56 -26.32
C LYS A 222 -48.20 -6.22 -25.16
N ALA A 223 -49.52 -6.17 -25.20
CA ALA A 223 -50.35 -6.84 -24.20
C ALA A 223 -51.32 -7.79 -24.91
N ARG A 224 -51.65 -8.92 -24.30
CA ARG A 224 -52.56 -9.93 -24.86
C ARG A 224 -53.44 -10.52 -23.77
N MET A 225 -54.70 -10.79 -24.09
CA MET A 225 -55.59 -11.63 -23.32
C MET A 225 -56.05 -12.85 -24.14
N ASP A 226 -55.94 -14.02 -23.53
CA ASP A 226 -56.50 -15.29 -24.01
C ASP A 226 -57.74 -15.62 -23.16
N ILE A 227 -58.88 -15.79 -23.82
CA ILE A 227 -60.20 -16.02 -23.18
C ILE A 227 -60.47 -17.51 -23.05
N TRP A 228 -60.96 -17.93 -21.89
CA TRP A 228 -61.32 -19.32 -21.58
C TRP A 228 -62.66 -19.44 -20.83
N ASN A 229 -63.08 -18.37 -20.13
CA ASN A 229 -64.22 -18.39 -19.19
C ASN A 229 -65.57 -18.06 -19.85
N VAL A 230 -65.91 -18.74 -20.95
CA VAL A 230 -67.11 -18.41 -21.73
C VAL A 230 -67.88 -19.63 -22.25
N TRP A 231 -69.19 -19.48 -22.45
CA TRP A 231 -70.06 -20.45 -23.11
C TRP A 231 -70.12 -20.20 -24.63
N VAL A 232 -69.77 -21.22 -25.42
CA VAL A 232 -69.87 -21.21 -26.88
C VAL A 232 -70.63 -22.45 -27.31
N ASN A 233 -71.63 -22.29 -28.18
CA ASN A 233 -72.50 -23.39 -28.63
C ASN A 233 -73.13 -24.23 -27.49
N GLY A 234 -73.38 -23.61 -26.33
CA GLY A 234 -73.95 -24.32 -25.17
C GLY A 234 -72.98 -25.28 -24.48
N VAL A 235 -71.68 -25.17 -24.72
CA VAL A 235 -70.61 -25.90 -24.03
C VAL A 235 -69.58 -24.90 -23.46
N PRO A 236 -68.96 -25.17 -22.29
CA PRO A 236 -67.88 -24.34 -21.77
C PRO A 236 -66.66 -24.38 -22.72
N ALA A 237 -66.06 -23.22 -23.00
CA ALA A 237 -64.92 -23.12 -23.91
C ALA A 237 -63.69 -23.91 -23.42
N ASN A 238 -63.51 -24.07 -22.10
CA ASN A 238 -62.45 -24.91 -21.53
C ASN A 238 -62.62 -26.42 -21.82
N LYS A 239 -63.83 -26.90 -22.13
CA LYS A 239 -64.11 -28.30 -22.52
C LYS A 239 -63.94 -28.54 -24.02
N ASN A 240 -64.09 -27.51 -24.84
CA ASN A 240 -63.81 -27.56 -26.28
C ASN A 240 -63.04 -26.31 -26.74
N PRO A 241 -61.71 -26.24 -26.48
CA PRO A 241 -60.90 -25.06 -26.77
C PRO A 241 -60.86 -24.68 -28.26
N ASN A 242 -61.22 -25.61 -29.15
CA ASN A 242 -61.26 -25.36 -30.58
C ASN A 242 -62.33 -24.32 -30.98
N ASP A 243 -63.39 -24.14 -30.17
CA ASP A 243 -64.49 -23.22 -30.47
C ASP A 243 -64.11 -21.74 -30.25
N ILE A 244 -63.03 -21.49 -29.49
CA ILE A 244 -62.47 -20.15 -29.22
C ILE A 244 -61.05 -20.00 -29.78
N LYS A 245 -60.54 -21.01 -30.48
CA LYS A 245 -59.17 -21.07 -31.00
C LYS A 245 -58.93 -19.94 -32.00
N GLY A 246 -58.14 -18.95 -31.60
CA GLY A 246 -57.81 -17.78 -32.41
C GLY A 246 -58.46 -16.47 -31.95
N GLN A 247 -59.36 -16.49 -30.96
CA GLN A 247 -59.93 -15.29 -30.35
C GLN A 247 -58.95 -14.68 -29.34
N ARG A 248 -57.84 -14.11 -29.86
CA ARG A 248 -56.83 -13.37 -29.08
C ARG A 248 -57.15 -11.88 -29.14
N PHE A 249 -57.18 -11.24 -27.98
CA PHE A 249 -57.45 -9.80 -27.86
C PHE A 249 -56.15 -9.14 -27.41
N ALA A 250 -55.48 -8.43 -28.32
CA ALA A 250 -54.19 -7.81 -28.05
C ALA A 250 -54.15 -6.38 -28.55
N PRO A 251 -53.87 -5.39 -27.69
CA PRO A 251 -53.21 -4.18 -28.11
C PRO A 251 -51.89 -4.55 -28.81
N ASN A 252 -51.79 -4.29 -30.12
CA ASN A 252 -50.57 -4.54 -30.91
C ASN A 252 -49.41 -3.63 -30.48
N ASN A 253 -48.21 -3.85 -31.03
CA ASN A 253 -46.92 -3.15 -30.78
C ASN A 253 -46.92 -1.63 -31.11
N ASP A 254 -48.07 -0.98 -31.10
CA ASP A 254 -48.26 0.44 -31.34
C ASP A 254 -48.05 1.28 -30.06
N MET A 255 -47.59 0.65 -28.97
CA MET A 255 -47.22 1.26 -27.70
C MET A 255 -45.70 1.16 -27.52
N ALA A 256 -45.03 2.28 -27.26
CA ALA A 256 -43.60 2.32 -27.00
C ALA A 256 -43.29 3.24 -25.82
N ILE A 257 -42.42 2.77 -24.92
CA ILE A 257 -41.86 3.53 -23.79
C ILE A 257 -40.57 4.17 -24.30
N ASN A 258 -40.50 5.50 -24.33
CA ASN A 258 -39.25 6.18 -24.62
C ASN A 258 -38.42 6.26 -23.33
N VAL A 259 -37.31 5.54 -23.31
CA VAL A 259 -36.36 5.47 -22.20
C VAL A 259 -35.28 6.50 -22.45
N GLU A 260 -35.06 7.40 -21.50
CA GLU A 260 -33.98 8.37 -21.58
C GLU A 260 -32.61 7.70 -21.39
N LYS A 261 -31.56 8.40 -21.78
CA LYS A 261 -30.19 7.93 -21.52
C LYS A 261 -29.85 8.02 -20.03
N ILE A 262 -28.78 7.34 -19.63
CA ILE A 262 -28.13 7.56 -18.33
C ILE A 262 -27.51 8.97 -18.32
N TYR A 263 -27.69 9.70 -17.22
CA TYR A 263 -27.13 11.05 -16.98
C TYR A 263 -25.95 11.07 -16.00
N LEU A 264 -25.57 9.91 -15.48
CA LEU A 264 -24.42 9.75 -14.60
C LEU A 264 -23.13 9.61 -15.40
N GLU A 265 -22.07 10.24 -14.90
CA GLU A 265 -20.71 10.10 -15.41
C GLU A 265 -19.78 9.82 -14.23
N ASN A 266 -19.08 8.67 -14.26
CA ASN A 266 -18.13 8.32 -13.22
C ASN A 266 -16.96 9.31 -13.18
N ASP A 267 -16.56 9.73 -11.99
CA ASP A 267 -15.35 10.52 -11.79
C ASP A 267 -14.11 9.63 -11.89
N MET A 268 -13.62 9.46 -13.11
CA MET A 268 -12.46 8.63 -13.42
C MET A 268 -11.18 9.10 -12.71
N SER A 269 -11.13 10.33 -12.17
CA SER A 269 -9.94 10.83 -11.47
C SER A 269 -9.70 10.12 -10.12
N LEU A 270 -10.74 9.50 -9.56
CA LEU A 270 -10.66 8.76 -8.30
C LEU A 270 -10.07 7.35 -8.45
N MET A 271 -9.93 6.87 -9.69
CA MET A 271 -9.51 5.52 -10.00
C MET A 271 -8.14 5.15 -9.41
N GLY A 272 -8.12 4.08 -8.62
CA GLY A 272 -6.93 3.60 -7.93
C GLY A 272 -6.50 4.46 -6.74
N GLY A 273 -7.25 5.50 -6.39
CA GLY A 273 -7.02 6.25 -5.16
C GLY A 273 -7.56 5.51 -3.93
N ILE A 274 -6.95 5.80 -2.78
CA ILE A 274 -7.38 5.34 -1.46
C ILE A 274 -7.91 6.55 -0.72
N PHE A 275 -9.15 6.47 -0.23
CA PHE A 275 -9.83 7.61 0.37
C PHE A 275 -10.46 7.24 1.69
N LYS A 276 -10.48 8.21 2.59
CA LYS A 276 -11.50 8.28 3.63
C LYS A 276 -12.77 8.87 3.02
N ILE A 277 -13.90 8.22 3.28
CA ILE A 277 -15.22 8.65 2.77
C ILE A 277 -15.94 9.39 3.91
N ILE A 278 -16.24 10.67 3.72
CA ILE A 278 -16.67 11.60 4.77
C ILE A 278 -18.10 12.05 4.47
N PRO A 279 -19.09 11.84 5.35
CA PRO A 279 -20.42 12.38 5.11
C PRO A 279 -20.43 13.91 5.25
N VAL A 280 -20.98 14.63 4.26
CA VAL A 280 -21.07 16.10 4.29
C VAL A 280 -21.86 16.58 5.50
N CYS A 281 -22.89 15.82 5.91
CA CYS A 281 -23.70 16.15 7.09
C CYS A 281 -23.02 15.87 8.44
N ALA A 282 -21.84 15.25 8.45
CA ALA A 282 -21.03 14.99 9.65
C ALA A 282 -19.52 14.97 9.31
N PRO A 283 -18.92 16.13 9.01
CA PRO A 283 -17.56 16.24 8.49
C PRO A 283 -16.45 15.76 9.45
N GLU A 284 -16.76 15.62 10.75
CA GLU A 284 -15.88 15.07 11.79
C GLU A 284 -15.86 13.54 11.86
N MET A 285 -16.67 12.87 11.02
CA MET A 285 -16.81 11.42 11.01
C MET A 285 -16.41 10.83 9.66
N ARG A 286 -16.19 9.51 9.60
CA ARG A 286 -15.73 8.75 8.42
C ARG A 286 -16.55 7.47 8.26
N LEU A 287 -16.68 6.99 7.02
CA LEU A 287 -17.17 5.65 6.73
C LEU A 287 -16.16 4.62 7.24
N ASP A 288 -16.64 3.72 8.08
CA ASP A 288 -15.83 2.81 8.87
C ASP A 288 -16.37 1.39 8.71
N LEU A 289 -15.50 0.44 8.41
CA LEU A 289 -15.89 -0.97 8.49
C LEU A 289 -16.02 -1.36 9.96
N CYS A 290 -17.25 -1.62 10.41
CA CYS A 290 -17.61 -1.83 11.80
C CYS A 290 -16.64 -2.79 12.50
N GLN A 291 -16.26 -2.48 13.74
CA GLN A 291 -15.33 -3.26 14.55
C GLN A 291 -15.97 -3.73 15.88
N GLY A 292 -15.37 -4.77 16.48
CA GLY A 292 -15.84 -5.31 17.78
C GLY A 292 -15.57 -6.80 18.00
N VAL A 293 -14.89 -7.48 17.08
CA VAL A 293 -14.51 -8.89 17.27
C VAL A 293 -13.16 -8.93 17.94
N LYS A 294 -13.08 -9.70 19.03
CA LYS A 294 -11.85 -9.96 19.76
C LYS A 294 -11.63 -11.46 19.86
N ASP A 295 -10.37 -11.88 19.98
CA ASP A 295 -10.04 -13.27 20.25
C ASP A 295 -10.37 -13.65 21.70
N SER A 296 -10.11 -14.91 22.06
CA SER A 296 -10.30 -15.39 23.44
C SER A 296 -9.44 -14.67 24.48
N ASN A 297 -8.38 -13.98 24.04
CA ASN A 297 -7.45 -13.23 24.88
C ASN A 297 -7.78 -11.73 24.91
N ASN A 298 -8.92 -11.31 24.34
CA ASN A 298 -9.37 -9.93 24.26
C ASN A 298 -8.48 -9.03 23.37
N ASN A 299 -7.69 -9.62 22.48
CA ASN A 299 -6.97 -8.93 21.41
C ASN A 299 -7.92 -8.63 20.26
N ALA A 300 -7.74 -7.51 19.58
CA ALA A 300 -8.55 -7.18 18.40
C ALA A 300 -8.30 -8.16 17.25
N ILE A 301 -9.34 -8.49 16.49
CA ILE A 301 -9.24 -9.29 15.26
C ILE A 301 -9.64 -8.42 14.07
N ALA A 302 -8.80 -8.38 13.03
CA ALA A 302 -9.20 -7.85 11.73
C ALA A 302 -10.26 -8.77 11.10
N SER A 303 -11.53 -8.34 11.11
CA SER A 303 -12.66 -9.10 10.57
C SER A 303 -13.28 -8.39 9.38
N TYR A 304 -13.23 -9.04 8.22
CA TYR A 304 -13.68 -8.52 6.92
C TYR A 304 -14.51 -9.57 6.16
N GLU A 305 -15.17 -10.47 6.88
CA GLU A 305 -15.98 -11.52 6.26
C GLU A 305 -17.26 -10.98 5.62
N ASN A 306 -17.84 -11.79 4.74
CA ASN A 306 -19.11 -11.51 4.10
C ASN A 306 -20.19 -11.14 5.14
N GLY A 307 -20.83 -9.99 4.94
CA GLY A 307 -21.91 -9.47 5.79
C GLY A 307 -21.40 -8.55 6.89
N ARG A 308 -20.13 -8.16 6.84
CA ARG A 308 -19.58 -7.17 7.77
C ARG A 308 -20.24 -5.82 7.51
N GLN A 309 -20.87 -5.26 8.54
CA GLN A 309 -21.56 -3.98 8.46
C GLN A 309 -20.57 -2.82 8.36
N VAL A 310 -20.99 -1.74 7.70
CA VAL A 310 -20.32 -0.44 7.75
C VAL A 310 -21.06 0.52 8.67
N VAL A 311 -20.34 1.44 9.29
CA VAL A 311 -20.85 2.45 10.22
C VAL A 311 -20.19 3.79 9.94
N ILE A 312 -20.74 4.86 10.49
CA ILE A 312 -20.07 6.15 10.57
C ILE A 312 -19.43 6.31 11.94
N TRP A 313 -18.14 6.64 11.97
CA TRP A 313 -17.39 6.75 13.21
C TRP A 313 -16.51 7.98 13.24
N THR A 314 -16.08 8.39 14.43
CA THR A 314 -15.10 9.47 14.59
C THR A 314 -13.81 9.12 13.85
N ASP A 315 -13.12 10.09 13.28
CA ASP A 315 -11.80 9.87 12.66
C ASP A 315 -10.78 9.35 13.70
N TYR A 316 -10.01 8.33 13.33
CA TYR A 316 -8.89 7.83 14.13
C TYR A 316 -7.75 7.27 13.26
N GLU A 317 -7.63 7.69 11.99
CA GLU A 317 -6.57 7.26 11.07
C GLU A 317 -6.46 5.76 10.81
N GLY A 318 -7.57 5.03 10.95
CA GLY A 318 -7.58 3.57 10.85
C GLY A 318 -7.62 3.00 9.43
N VAL A 319 -6.94 1.87 9.21
CA VAL A 319 -6.95 1.17 7.91
C VAL A 319 -8.36 0.74 7.49
N ASN A 320 -9.25 0.49 8.46
CA ASN A 320 -10.65 0.16 8.21
C ASN A 320 -11.54 1.38 7.88
N GLN A 321 -11.01 2.61 7.97
CA GLN A 321 -11.61 3.84 7.43
C GLN A 321 -11.07 4.20 6.03
N ASN A 322 -10.10 3.44 5.52
CA ASN A 322 -9.52 3.63 4.20
C ASN A 322 -10.21 2.73 3.16
N TRP A 323 -10.60 3.32 2.04
CA TRP A 323 -11.36 2.67 0.98
C TRP A 323 -10.72 2.93 -0.38
N MET A 324 -10.39 1.86 -1.10
CA MET A 324 -9.85 1.92 -2.45
C MET A 324 -10.96 1.98 -3.50
N MET A 325 -10.85 2.92 -4.43
CA MET A 325 -11.76 3.07 -5.58
C MET A 325 -11.26 2.23 -6.75
N LYS A 326 -11.80 1.02 -6.89
CA LYS A 326 -11.38 0.04 -7.89
C LYS A 326 -12.38 -0.02 -9.04
N PRO A 327 -12.01 0.16 -10.31
CA PRO A 327 -12.90 -0.13 -11.43
C PRO A 327 -13.38 -1.58 -11.45
N ASN A 328 -14.61 -1.79 -11.89
CA ASN A 328 -15.32 -3.05 -11.79
C ASN A 328 -15.91 -3.49 -13.13
N LYS A 329 -17.04 -2.91 -13.56
CA LYS A 329 -17.76 -3.33 -14.77
C LYS A 329 -17.92 -2.19 -15.75
N TYR A 330 -18.08 -2.51 -17.03
CA TYR A 330 -18.54 -1.55 -18.03
C TYR A 330 -19.85 -0.90 -17.58
N ASP A 331 -19.88 0.44 -17.61
CA ASP A 331 -21.00 1.21 -17.07
C ASP A 331 -22.13 1.46 -18.07
N GLY A 332 -21.94 1.08 -19.34
CA GLY A 332 -22.92 1.36 -20.39
C GLY A 332 -22.69 2.68 -21.12
N MET A 333 -21.81 3.56 -20.62
CA MET A 333 -21.54 4.92 -21.11
C MET A 333 -20.16 5.09 -21.77
N GLY A 334 -19.42 3.99 -21.97
CA GLY A 334 -18.06 4.06 -22.50
C GLY A 334 -16.98 4.10 -21.42
N THR A 335 -17.31 3.83 -20.16
CA THR A 335 -16.35 3.73 -19.04
C THR A 335 -16.72 2.57 -18.09
N PHE A 336 -16.48 2.71 -16.78
CA PHE A 336 -16.66 1.66 -15.78
C PHE A 336 -17.35 2.16 -14.50
N THR A 337 -17.95 1.24 -13.76
CA THR A 337 -18.41 1.41 -12.37
C THR A 337 -17.31 1.04 -11.39
N PHE A 338 -17.35 1.56 -10.17
CA PHE A 338 -16.42 1.25 -9.09
C PHE A 338 -16.90 0.10 -8.20
N CYS A 339 -15.96 -0.72 -7.75
CA CYS A 339 -16.02 -1.49 -6.52
C CYS A 339 -15.28 -0.68 -5.45
N VAL A 340 -15.92 -0.46 -4.30
CA VAL A 340 -15.34 0.32 -3.19
C VAL A 340 -14.80 -0.65 -2.15
N ALA A 341 -13.51 -0.96 -2.21
CA ALA A 341 -12.87 -2.00 -1.39
C ALA A 341 -12.31 -1.41 -0.09
N ASN A 342 -12.54 -2.07 1.05
CA ASN A 342 -11.96 -1.63 2.32
C ASN A 342 -10.52 -2.15 2.49
N MET A 343 -9.62 -1.31 3.00
CA MET A 343 -8.22 -1.66 3.18
C MET A 343 -7.96 -2.63 4.36
N LEU A 344 -8.99 -3.13 5.05
CA LEU A 344 -8.85 -4.19 6.07
C LEU A 344 -8.74 -5.60 5.46
N GLY A 345 -9.35 -5.84 4.30
CA GLY A 345 -9.46 -7.18 3.71
C GLY A 345 -8.21 -7.57 2.91
N HIS A 346 -7.56 -8.67 3.30
CA HIS A 346 -6.45 -9.23 2.51
C HIS A 346 -6.89 -9.47 1.04
N GLY A 347 -6.02 -9.15 0.09
CA GLY A 347 -6.26 -9.34 -1.35
C GLY A 347 -7.28 -8.40 -2.00
N LEU A 348 -7.93 -7.51 -1.23
CA LEU A 348 -8.87 -6.50 -1.75
C LEU A 348 -9.98 -7.10 -2.66
N ASP A 349 -10.40 -8.32 -2.34
CA ASP A 349 -11.39 -9.12 -3.08
C ASP A 349 -12.85 -8.86 -2.64
N ARG A 350 -13.03 -8.00 -1.64
CA ARG A 350 -14.30 -7.66 -1.01
C ARG A 350 -14.53 -6.16 -1.06
N GLY A 351 -15.74 -5.78 -1.43
CA GLY A 351 -16.14 -4.37 -1.53
C GLY A 351 -17.48 -4.10 -0.88
N LEU A 352 -17.81 -2.82 -0.78
CA LEU A 352 -19.12 -2.35 -0.39
C LEU A 352 -20.18 -2.96 -1.32
N ASP A 353 -21.20 -3.57 -0.73
CA ASP A 353 -22.25 -4.33 -1.38
C ASP A 353 -23.60 -3.73 -0.99
N ASN A 354 -24.46 -3.50 -1.98
CA ASN A 354 -25.88 -3.24 -1.78
C ASN A 354 -26.61 -4.58 -1.53
N ARG A 355 -26.51 -5.07 -0.30
CA ARG A 355 -26.80 -6.48 0.00
C ARG A 355 -28.28 -6.81 -0.18
N GLY A 356 -28.52 -7.89 -0.93
CA GLY A 356 -29.85 -8.46 -1.19
C GLY A 356 -30.48 -8.00 -2.51
N HIS A 357 -29.87 -7.06 -3.22
CA HIS A 357 -30.47 -6.38 -4.37
C HIS A 357 -29.83 -6.79 -5.69
N THR A 358 -30.01 -8.03 -6.15
CA THR A 358 -29.44 -8.47 -7.44
C THR A 358 -30.23 -7.99 -8.66
N ALA A 359 -31.31 -7.26 -8.43
CA ALA A 359 -32.19 -6.70 -9.45
C ALA A 359 -32.76 -5.37 -8.91
N PRO A 360 -33.13 -4.44 -9.81
CA PRO A 360 -33.68 -3.15 -9.40
C PRO A 360 -34.94 -3.32 -8.56
N THR A 361 -35.05 -2.53 -7.51
CA THR A 361 -36.18 -2.49 -6.57
C THR A 361 -36.30 -1.09 -5.97
N MET A 362 -37.49 -0.75 -5.47
CA MET A 362 -37.73 0.46 -4.67
C MET A 362 -37.46 0.23 -3.17
N ASP A 363 -37.14 -1.00 -2.78
CA ASP A 363 -36.88 -1.34 -1.38
C ASP A 363 -35.56 -0.75 -0.90
N ARG A 364 -35.41 -0.64 0.41
CA ARG A 364 -34.16 -0.20 1.05
C ARG A 364 -33.14 -1.34 1.03
N GLY A 365 -31.97 -1.06 0.48
CA GLY A 365 -30.80 -1.93 0.51
C GLY A 365 -29.93 -1.75 1.75
N HIS A 366 -29.03 -2.70 1.95
CA HIS A 366 -28.09 -2.72 3.08
C HIS A 366 -26.68 -2.39 2.59
N ALA A 367 -25.94 -1.58 3.36
CA ALA A 367 -24.53 -1.33 3.11
C ALA A 367 -23.68 -2.28 3.97
N GLU A 368 -23.11 -3.30 3.34
CA GLU A 368 -22.28 -4.31 3.99
C GLU A 368 -21.10 -4.66 3.08
N ILE A 369 -20.09 -5.36 3.59
CA ILE A 369 -18.98 -5.85 2.77
C ILE A 369 -19.25 -7.29 2.33
N TRP A 370 -19.04 -7.55 1.04
CA TRP A 370 -19.14 -8.88 0.45
C TRP A 370 -18.06 -9.11 -0.59
N ARG A 371 -17.70 -10.37 -0.81
CA ARG A 371 -16.75 -10.76 -1.86
C ARG A 371 -17.30 -10.37 -3.22
N ASN A 372 -16.44 -9.86 -4.09
CA ASN A 372 -16.72 -9.50 -5.46
C ASN A 372 -16.28 -10.62 -6.43
N PRO A 373 -17.13 -11.63 -6.74
CA PRO A 373 -16.81 -12.61 -7.77
C PRO A 373 -16.95 -12.00 -9.17
N GLU A 374 -15.96 -12.22 -10.03
CA GLU A 374 -15.70 -11.47 -11.28
C GLU A 374 -16.77 -11.53 -12.41
N SER A 375 -17.89 -12.23 -12.32
CA SER A 375 -18.75 -12.42 -13.52
C SER A 375 -20.22 -12.01 -13.47
N ALA A 376 -20.79 -11.46 -12.38
CA ALA A 376 -22.17 -10.96 -12.44
C ALA A 376 -22.64 -9.93 -11.40
N ASN A 377 -21.87 -9.53 -10.38
CA ASN A 377 -22.51 -8.88 -9.22
C ASN A 377 -22.85 -7.38 -9.38
N LEU A 378 -24.12 -7.04 -9.61
CA LEU A 378 -24.59 -5.63 -9.73
C LEU A 378 -24.54 -4.90 -8.38
N THR A 379 -24.66 -5.61 -7.25
CA THR A 379 -24.71 -5.03 -5.90
C THR A 379 -23.38 -4.44 -5.43
N ASN A 380 -22.25 -4.95 -5.92
CA ASN A 380 -20.91 -4.40 -5.65
C ASN A 380 -20.45 -3.36 -6.68
N SER A 381 -21.32 -2.97 -7.61
CA SER A 381 -21.00 -2.01 -8.67
C SER A 381 -21.61 -0.66 -8.30
N TRP A 382 -20.77 0.37 -8.22
CA TRP A 382 -21.12 1.71 -7.75
C TRP A 382 -20.75 2.74 -8.81
N TRP A 383 -21.67 3.62 -9.13
CA TRP A 383 -21.38 4.85 -9.82
C TRP A 383 -20.90 5.86 -8.78
N VAL A 384 -19.67 6.34 -8.92
CA VAL A 384 -19.08 7.36 -8.04
C VAL A 384 -18.93 8.63 -8.87
N HIS A 385 -19.78 9.60 -8.60
CA HIS A 385 -19.97 10.75 -9.49
C HIS A 385 -20.29 12.03 -8.73
N HIS A 386 -20.08 13.15 -9.40
CA HIS A 386 -20.61 14.44 -9.00
C HIS A 386 -22.00 14.68 -9.61
N GLU A 387 -22.64 15.77 -9.22
CA GLU A 387 -23.78 16.24 -9.98
C GLU A 387 -23.34 16.73 -11.37
N PRO A 388 -24.20 16.63 -12.40
CA PRO A 388 -23.91 17.21 -13.70
C PRO A 388 -23.67 18.72 -13.61
N SER A 389 -22.66 19.22 -14.33
CA SER A 389 -22.32 20.66 -14.40
C SER A 389 -23.47 21.56 -14.85
N VAL A 390 -24.51 20.98 -15.48
CA VAL A 390 -25.70 21.69 -15.94
C VAL A 390 -26.68 22.03 -14.82
N THR A 391 -26.65 21.34 -13.66
CA THR A 391 -27.55 21.63 -12.54
C THR A 391 -26.92 22.55 -11.50
N ASN A 392 -25.63 22.38 -11.19
CA ASN A 392 -24.86 23.26 -10.29
C ASN A 392 -25.57 23.49 -8.91
N GLU A 393 -26.24 22.47 -8.36
CA GLU A 393 -26.98 22.54 -7.09
C GLU A 393 -26.10 22.24 -5.88
N THR A 394 -24.99 21.53 -6.06
CA THR A 394 -23.93 21.32 -5.09
C THR A 394 -22.71 22.14 -5.51
N ASP A 395 -21.80 22.41 -4.58
CA ASP A 395 -20.60 23.21 -4.88
C ASP A 395 -19.48 22.38 -5.54
N HIS A 396 -19.84 21.26 -6.20
CA HIS A 396 -18.95 20.22 -6.74
C HIS A 396 -17.96 19.62 -5.71
N LYS A 397 -18.06 19.95 -4.43
CA LYS A 397 -17.16 19.41 -3.39
C LYS A 397 -17.59 18.04 -2.84
N CYS A 398 -18.71 17.50 -3.33
CA CYS A 398 -19.25 16.24 -2.85
C CYS A 398 -19.55 15.24 -3.97
N TRP A 399 -19.38 13.96 -3.64
CA TRP A 399 -19.62 12.80 -4.45
C TRP A 399 -20.85 12.04 -3.96
N PHE A 400 -21.46 11.30 -4.88
CA PHE A 400 -22.53 10.34 -4.62
C PHE A 400 -22.06 8.94 -4.98
N PHE A 401 -22.51 7.95 -4.21
CA PHE A 401 -22.30 6.53 -4.48
C PHE A 401 -23.64 5.91 -4.85
N THR A 402 -23.90 5.69 -6.13
CA THR A 402 -25.16 5.14 -6.65
C THR A 402 -24.98 3.67 -7.03
N SER A 403 -25.77 2.76 -6.47
CA SER A 403 -25.68 1.33 -6.76
C SER A 403 -26.17 1.02 -8.19
N ASP A 404 -25.39 0.25 -8.94
CA ASP A 404 -25.75 -0.17 -10.30
C ASP A 404 -26.93 -1.17 -10.32
N ALA A 405 -27.18 -1.84 -9.20
CA ALA A 405 -28.26 -2.80 -9.05
C ALA A 405 -29.65 -2.18 -9.19
N ASP A 406 -29.86 -1.03 -8.56
CA ASP A 406 -31.18 -0.44 -8.35
C ASP A 406 -31.21 1.09 -8.43
N GLY A 407 -30.08 1.75 -8.74
CA GLY A 407 -29.97 3.21 -8.86
C GLY A 407 -30.20 4.01 -7.58
N GLN A 408 -30.21 3.31 -6.43
CA GLN A 408 -30.26 3.94 -5.12
C GLN A 408 -28.87 4.32 -4.60
N ARG A 409 -28.81 5.40 -3.81
CA ARG A 409 -27.58 5.96 -3.27
C ARG A 409 -27.30 5.48 -1.85
N LEU A 410 -26.01 5.33 -1.55
CA LEU A 410 -25.50 5.21 -0.19
C LEU A 410 -25.82 6.50 0.58
N ASP A 411 -26.62 6.38 1.62
CA ASP A 411 -27.17 7.53 2.34
C ASP A 411 -27.23 7.26 3.86
N LEU A 412 -27.02 8.31 4.64
CA LEU A 412 -27.16 8.35 6.08
C LEU A 412 -28.58 8.68 6.54
N TRP A 413 -29.20 7.69 7.15
CA TRP A 413 -30.48 7.86 7.84
C TRP A 413 -30.38 8.67 9.14
N SER A 414 -29.19 8.72 9.75
CA SER A 414 -28.89 9.54 10.93
C SER A 414 -27.42 9.94 10.93
N THR A 415 -27.12 11.08 11.57
CA THR A 415 -25.79 11.70 11.60
C THR A 415 -25.03 11.42 12.89
N GLY A 416 -25.39 10.38 13.64
CA GLY A 416 -24.77 10.04 14.92
C GLY A 416 -23.59 9.08 14.76
N LYS A 417 -22.66 9.11 15.73
CA LYS A 417 -21.61 8.10 15.85
C LYS A 417 -22.22 6.69 15.97
N GLY A 418 -21.74 5.77 15.15
CA GLY A 418 -22.25 4.40 15.03
C GLY A 418 -23.52 4.30 14.17
N ALA A 419 -23.91 5.35 13.45
CA ALA A 419 -25.00 5.26 12.47
C ALA A 419 -24.63 4.29 11.35
N ASN A 420 -25.58 3.46 10.93
CA ASN A 420 -25.40 2.52 9.83
C ASN A 420 -25.83 3.21 8.52
N PRO A 421 -24.91 3.45 7.58
CA PRO A 421 -25.26 3.80 6.21
C PRO A 421 -26.17 2.72 5.60
N GLN A 422 -27.07 3.12 4.72
CA GLN A 422 -27.93 2.21 3.97
C GLN A 422 -28.02 2.68 2.52
N VAL A 423 -28.52 1.84 1.63
CA VAL A 423 -28.77 2.20 0.23
C VAL A 423 -30.26 2.45 0.09
N TYR A 424 -30.69 3.71 -0.03
CA TYR A 424 -32.13 4.00 0.07
C TYR A 424 -32.61 5.27 -0.65
N SER A 425 -31.69 6.12 -1.10
CA SER A 425 -32.01 7.44 -1.65
C SER A 425 -31.86 7.40 -3.17
N ALA A 426 -32.95 7.40 -3.92
CA ALA A 426 -32.91 7.27 -5.38
C ALA A 426 -32.12 8.41 -6.03
N ALA A 427 -31.40 8.12 -7.11
CA ALA A 427 -30.69 9.13 -7.87
C ALA A 427 -31.69 10.06 -8.59
N CYS A 428 -31.68 11.36 -8.31
CA CYS A 428 -32.72 12.28 -8.77
C CYS A 428 -32.12 13.52 -9.46
N PRO A 429 -32.25 13.65 -10.79
CA PRO A 429 -31.88 14.87 -11.50
C PRO A 429 -32.63 16.07 -10.94
N GLY A 430 -31.92 17.18 -10.71
CA GLY A 430 -32.56 18.43 -10.29
C GLY A 430 -32.86 18.55 -8.79
N ARG A 431 -32.38 17.60 -7.95
CA ARG A 431 -32.60 17.60 -6.48
C ARG A 431 -31.39 17.15 -5.66
N TRP A 432 -30.21 17.25 -6.23
CA TRP A 432 -28.95 16.77 -5.65
C TRP A 432 -28.62 17.46 -4.32
N GLY A 433 -28.80 18.79 -4.29
CA GLY A 433 -28.56 19.60 -3.09
C GLY A 433 -29.50 19.26 -1.92
N GLN A 434 -30.63 18.59 -2.18
CA GLN A 434 -31.62 18.23 -1.15
C GLN A 434 -31.31 16.88 -0.48
N GLN A 435 -30.40 16.08 -1.05
CA GLN A 435 -30.05 14.73 -0.58
C GLN A 435 -28.79 14.75 0.30
N ALA A 436 -28.77 15.61 1.33
CA ALA A 436 -27.58 15.84 2.16
C ALA A 436 -27.03 14.57 2.86
N GLY A 437 -27.89 13.59 3.16
CA GLY A 437 -27.48 12.30 3.73
C GLY A 437 -26.72 11.40 2.74
N ALA A 438 -26.88 11.63 1.43
CA ALA A 438 -26.20 10.90 0.35
C ALA A 438 -24.96 11.62 -0.20
N GLN A 439 -24.60 12.78 0.37
CA GLN A 439 -23.45 13.57 -0.06
C GLN A 439 -22.21 13.22 0.75
N TRP A 440 -21.12 12.90 0.05
CA TRP A 440 -19.86 12.47 0.65
C TRP A 440 -18.70 13.34 0.15
N MET A 441 -17.75 13.69 1.01
CA MET A 441 -16.43 14.22 0.63
C MET A 441 -15.42 13.07 0.62
N LEU A 442 -14.40 13.18 -0.22
CA LEU A 442 -13.31 12.22 -0.30
C LEU A 442 -12.00 12.90 0.12
N GLU A 443 -11.34 12.32 1.11
CA GLU A 443 -10.03 12.74 1.57
C GLU A 443 -9.04 11.63 1.23
N GLU A 444 -8.03 11.92 0.39
CA GLU A 444 -7.06 10.91 -0.04
C GLU A 444 -6.15 10.51 1.12
N ALA A 445 -6.06 9.21 1.38
CA ALA A 445 -5.18 8.67 2.40
C ALA A 445 -3.72 8.81 1.94
N CYS A 446 -2.86 9.28 2.84
CA CYS A 446 -1.45 9.51 2.57
C CYS A 446 -0.54 8.84 3.61
N CYS A 447 0.70 8.59 3.23
CA CYS A 447 1.78 8.27 4.14
C CYS A 447 2.20 9.55 4.85
N HIS A 448 2.02 9.56 6.17
CA HIS A 448 2.32 10.69 7.06
C HIS A 448 2.78 10.12 8.40
N GLY A 449 3.36 10.98 9.25
CA GLY A 449 4.01 10.55 10.50
C GLY A 449 5.46 11.02 10.56
N SER A 450 6.27 10.30 11.32
CA SER A 450 7.70 10.51 11.48
C SER A 450 8.43 9.17 11.43
N VAL A 451 9.62 9.20 10.84
CA VAL A 451 10.55 8.07 10.81
C VAL A 451 11.88 8.52 11.40
N ALA A 452 12.50 7.66 12.19
CA ALA A 452 13.78 7.94 12.84
C ALA A 452 14.67 6.69 12.79
N LEU A 453 15.96 6.89 12.99
CA LEU A 453 16.92 5.82 13.18
C LEU A 453 17.27 5.76 14.67
N SER A 454 17.47 4.56 15.22
CA SER A 454 17.67 4.38 16.66
C SER A 454 18.98 4.95 17.22
N GLN A 455 19.88 5.43 16.35
CA GLN A 455 21.19 5.94 16.69
C GLN A 455 21.52 7.17 15.83
N ASP A 456 22.22 8.16 16.39
CA ASP A 456 22.69 9.33 15.64
C ASP A 456 24.06 9.10 14.99
N LEU A 457 24.85 8.18 15.54
CA LEU A 457 26.18 7.77 15.04
C LEU A 457 26.23 6.24 14.99
N MET A 458 26.62 5.69 13.84
CA MET A 458 26.61 4.25 13.58
C MET A 458 27.94 3.80 12.98
N LYS A 459 28.34 2.57 13.24
CA LYS A 459 29.54 1.93 12.68
C LYS A 459 29.18 0.77 11.78
N ALA A 460 30.06 0.47 10.82
CA ALA A 460 29.94 -0.73 10.00
C ALA A 460 29.79 -2.00 10.88
N GLY A 461 28.83 -2.85 10.54
CA GLY A 461 28.49 -4.06 11.27
C GLY A 461 27.52 -3.86 12.44
N GLU A 462 27.19 -2.63 12.83
CA GLU A 462 26.13 -2.38 13.81
C GLU A 462 24.75 -2.59 13.21
N THR A 463 23.85 -3.19 13.99
CA THR A 463 22.43 -3.27 13.67
C THR A 463 21.74 -2.00 14.14
N VAL A 464 21.00 -1.38 13.23
CA VAL A 464 20.26 -0.14 13.43
C VAL A 464 18.80 -0.42 13.18
N GLU A 465 17.97 0.16 14.02
CA GLU A 465 16.52 0.02 13.94
C GLU A 465 15.92 1.30 13.34
N ILE A 466 14.98 1.12 12.41
CA ILE A 466 14.10 2.15 11.89
C ILE A 466 12.87 2.25 12.79
N GLN A 467 12.70 3.42 13.40
CA GLN A 467 11.60 3.75 14.28
C GLN A 467 10.54 4.54 13.52
N GLY A 468 9.25 4.30 13.81
CA GLY A 468 8.14 5.07 13.24
C GLY A 468 7.02 4.21 12.67
N TRP A 469 7.32 2.97 12.29
CA TRP A 469 6.32 1.92 12.03
C TRP A 469 6.01 1.15 13.33
N HIS A 470 4.74 0.80 13.56
CA HIS A 470 4.22 -0.03 14.69
C HIS A 470 4.78 0.27 16.13
N ASN A 471 5.15 1.53 16.39
CA ASN A 471 5.29 2.16 17.71
C ASN A 471 6.51 1.75 18.57
N ARG A 472 7.71 2.17 18.14
CA ARG A 472 8.84 2.44 19.07
C ARG A 472 9.10 3.92 19.33
N ILE A 473 8.28 4.81 18.77
CA ILE A 473 8.20 6.24 19.13
C ILE A 473 7.08 6.38 20.18
N GLY A 474 7.37 7.00 21.33
CA GLY A 474 6.43 7.07 22.47
C GLY A 474 5.17 7.93 22.27
N ASP A 475 5.03 8.58 21.11
CA ASP A 475 3.93 9.47 20.75
C ASP A 475 3.18 8.90 19.52
N ASP A 476 1.98 8.37 19.76
CA ASP A 476 1.15 7.73 18.72
C ASP A 476 0.76 8.67 17.56
N THR A 477 0.87 9.99 17.75
CA THR A 477 0.58 10.98 16.70
C THR A 477 1.71 11.14 15.68
N GLN A 478 2.89 10.59 15.95
CA GLN A 478 4.09 10.71 15.11
C GLN A 478 4.39 9.46 14.28
N MET A 479 3.47 8.51 14.20
CA MET A 479 3.74 7.24 13.51
C MET A 479 3.39 7.28 12.04
N ILE A 480 4.05 6.41 11.29
CA ILE A 480 3.69 6.12 9.92
C ILE A 480 2.36 5.34 9.96
N LEU A 481 1.25 6.02 9.66
CA LEU A 481 -0.12 5.48 9.66
C LEU A 481 -0.43 4.78 8.32
N PRO A 482 -1.58 4.14 8.06
CA PRO A 482 -2.80 4.12 8.86
C PRO A 482 -2.66 3.34 10.18
N LEU A 483 -3.07 3.95 11.29
CA LEU A 483 -3.19 3.34 12.61
C LEU A 483 -4.66 3.18 12.95
N GLY A 484 -5.16 1.95 13.04
CA GLY A 484 -6.54 1.74 13.48
C GLY A 484 -6.74 0.36 14.04
N TYR A 485 -7.05 0.29 15.34
CA TYR A 485 -7.55 -0.85 16.13
C TYR A 485 -6.86 -2.22 15.99
N ILE A 486 -5.87 -2.37 15.10
CA ILE A 486 -5.30 -3.65 14.64
C ILE A 486 -3.81 -3.73 14.96
N ARG A 487 -3.23 -2.67 15.52
CA ARG A 487 -1.97 -2.73 16.26
C ARG A 487 -2.10 -3.88 17.27
N ASP A 488 -1.19 -4.85 17.19
CA ASP A 488 -1.19 -6.09 17.98
C ASP A 488 -2.40 -7.02 17.76
N SER A 489 -3.09 -6.90 16.62
CA SER A 489 -4.06 -7.91 16.21
C SER A 489 -3.37 -9.24 15.95
N VAL A 490 -4.11 -10.32 16.14
CA VAL A 490 -3.59 -11.69 15.94
C VAL A 490 -3.12 -11.93 14.49
N ASN A 491 -3.53 -11.10 13.53
CA ASN A 491 -3.29 -11.28 12.10
C ASN A 491 -2.82 -10.00 11.38
N GLU A 492 -2.06 -9.12 12.05
CA GLU A 492 -1.56 -7.87 11.46
C GLU A 492 -0.73 -8.10 10.17
N SER A 493 0.04 -9.18 10.11
CA SER A 493 0.80 -9.58 8.91
C SER A 493 -0.09 -9.96 7.70
N SER A 494 -1.39 -10.17 7.91
CA SER A 494 -2.37 -10.40 6.85
C SER A 494 -3.00 -9.12 6.29
N LEU A 495 -2.70 -7.96 6.87
CA LEU A 495 -3.18 -6.69 6.35
C LEU A 495 -2.56 -6.40 4.98
N PRO A 496 -3.33 -5.78 4.08
CA PRO A 496 -2.82 -5.39 2.77
C PRO A 496 -1.91 -4.16 2.85
N VAL A 497 -1.52 -3.63 4.01
CA VAL A 497 -0.65 -2.44 4.11
C VAL A 497 0.68 -2.81 4.76
N TYR A 498 1.77 -2.24 4.26
CA TYR A 498 3.12 -2.49 4.80
C TYR A 498 4.07 -1.32 4.58
N PRO A 499 5.12 -1.19 5.40
CA PRO A 499 6.12 -0.16 5.18
C PRO A 499 7.13 -0.61 4.12
N ILE A 500 7.53 0.32 3.27
CA ILE A 500 8.68 0.19 2.39
C ILE A 500 9.69 1.22 2.85
N PHE A 501 10.89 0.75 3.19
CA PHE A 501 11.99 1.60 3.60
C PHE A 501 13.02 1.67 2.48
N ARG A 502 13.48 2.88 2.18
CA ARG A 502 14.59 3.14 1.27
C ARG A 502 15.63 3.97 2.00
N LEU A 503 16.85 3.45 2.09
CA LEU A 503 17.97 4.11 2.74
C LEU A 503 18.74 4.92 1.71
N TYR A 504 18.94 6.20 2.01
CA TYR A 504 19.74 7.12 1.22
C TYR A 504 21.02 7.50 1.97
N MET A 505 22.11 7.64 1.23
CA MET A 505 23.33 8.25 1.74
C MET A 505 23.70 9.52 0.97
N THR A 506 24.19 10.51 1.69
CA THR A 506 24.73 11.77 1.15
C THR A 506 25.83 12.31 2.07
N ASP A 507 26.69 13.18 1.55
CA ASP A 507 27.73 13.86 2.33
C ASP A 507 27.20 15.13 3.03
N VAL A 508 25.92 15.47 2.80
CA VAL A 508 25.28 16.69 3.31
C VAL A 508 24.43 16.39 4.54
N GLU A 509 24.78 17.01 5.67
CA GLU A 509 23.96 17.01 6.88
C GLU A 509 22.87 18.08 6.79
N ALA A 510 21.71 17.72 6.24
CA ALA A 510 20.57 18.63 6.14
C ALA A 510 19.25 17.93 6.46
N GLU A 511 18.32 18.64 7.10
CA GLU A 511 16.95 18.15 7.22
C GLU A 511 16.25 18.21 5.85
N VAL A 512 15.57 17.11 5.49
CA VAL A 512 14.82 17.04 4.23
C VAL A 512 13.55 17.87 4.37
N THR A 513 13.46 18.96 3.62
CA THR A 513 12.34 19.91 3.76
C THR A 513 11.06 19.33 3.15
N ASP A 514 9.93 19.46 3.86
CA ASP A 514 8.61 19.00 3.39
C ASP A 514 8.10 19.72 2.13
N ASP A 515 7.51 18.97 1.22
CA ASP A 515 6.90 19.45 -0.02
C ASP A 515 5.62 18.63 -0.28
N PRO A 516 4.52 18.95 0.43
CA PRO A 516 3.28 18.16 0.45
C PRO A 516 2.40 18.36 -0.80
N ASP A 517 2.62 19.45 -1.53
CA ASP A 517 1.86 19.82 -2.72
C ASP A 517 2.46 19.21 -4.00
N ALA A 518 3.70 18.73 -3.96
CA ALA A 518 4.34 18.04 -5.08
C ALA A 518 3.53 16.82 -5.52
N VAL A 519 3.05 16.86 -6.77
CA VAL A 519 2.27 15.80 -7.38
C VAL A 519 2.60 15.70 -8.86
N ILE A 520 2.66 14.48 -9.38
CA ILE A 520 2.67 14.25 -10.82
C ILE A 520 1.23 14.05 -11.23
N MET A 521 0.72 14.90 -12.10
CA MET A 521 -0.58 14.72 -12.73
C MET A 521 -0.37 14.01 -14.06
N ALA A 522 -1.23 13.05 -14.39
CA ALA A 522 -1.11 12.30 -15.62
C ALA A 522 -2.48 11.98 -16.23
N SER A 523 -2.47 11.77 -17.54
CA SER A 523 -3.64 11.37 -18.31
C SER A 523 -3.22 10.58 -19.55
N CYS A 524 -4.14 9.77 -20.07
CA CYS A 524 -3.88 8.92 -21.22
C CYS A 524 -5.14 8.70 -22.05
N GLY A 525 -4.96 8.26 -23.29
CA GLY A 525 -6.04 7.75 -24.13
C GLY A 525 -6.12 6.23 -24.03
N VAL A 526 -7.31 5.70 -23.76
CA VAL A 526 -7.61 4.27 -23.71
C VAL A 526 -8.31 3.87 -25.00
N VAL A 527 -7.86 2.81 -25.68
CA VAL A 527 -8.31 2.45 -27.04
C VAL A 527 -9.82 2.24 -27.18
N THR A 528 -10.50 1.78 -26.14
CA THR A 528 -11.95 1.49 -26.17
C THR A 528 -12.84 2.59 -25.65
N TRP A 529 -12.26 3.69 -25.16
CA TRP A 529 -13.04 4.82 -24.68
C TRP A 529 -13.13 5.85 -25.81
N ASP A 530 -14.35 6.35 -26.07
CA ASP A 530 -14.55 7.47 -26.99
C ASP A 530 -13.90 8.77 -26.47
N SER A 531 -13.39 8.78 -25.21
CA SER A 531 -12.80 9.92 -24.52
C SER A 531 -11.45 9.58 -23.82
N LYS A 532 -10.69 10.62 -23.49
CA LYS A 532 -9.43 10.54 -22.71
C LYS A 532 -9.76 10.19 -21.25
N GLN A 533 -8.93 9.41 -20.57
CA GLN A 533 -8.94 9.41 -19.11
C GLN A 533 -8.69 10.84 -18.63
N LEU A 534 -9.57 11.36 -17.78
CA LEU A 534 -9.36 12.66 -17.14
C LEU A 534 -8.07 12.64 -16.35
N GLU A 535 -7.46 13.81 -16.24
CA GLU A 535 -6.20 13.95 -15.52
C GLU A 535 -6.37 13.66 -14.04
N CYS A 536 -5.44 12.88 -13.49
CA CYS A 536 -5.41 12.55 -12.07
C CYS A 536 -3.97 12.43 -11.55
N PRO A 537 -3.76 12.47 -10.23
CA PRO A 537 -2.46 12.16 -9.65
C PRO A 537 -1.96 10.77 -10.08
N SER A 538 -0.70 10.68 -10.53
CA SER A 538 -0.15 9.47 -11.15
C SER A 538 0.25 8.37 -10.16
N HIS A 539 0.31 8.69 -8.86
CA HIS A 539 0.43 7.69 -7.80
C HIS A 539 -0.87 6.88 -7.64
N ARG A 540 -1.98 7.40 -8.16
CA ARG A 540 -3.18 6.62 -8.49
C ARG A 540 -2.97 5.91 -9.83
N HIS A 541 -4.03 5.58 -10.54
CA HIS A 541 -3.93 4.75 -11.74
C HIS A 541 -4.06 5.53 -13.05
N ILE A 542 -3.16 5.26 -14.01
CA ILE A 542 -3.23 5.78 -15.38
C ILE A 542 -3.47 4.62 -16.36
N GLY A 543 -4.64 4.55 -17.00
CA GLY A 543 -5.04 3.49 -17.93
C GLY A 543 -6.23 2.65 -17.44
N TRP A 544 -6.48 1.50 -18.08
CA TRP A 544 -7.55 0.57 -17.74
C TRP A 544 -7.14 -0.93 -17.85
N PRO A 545 -6.36 -1.45 -16.88
CA PRO A 545 -5.76 -2.79 -16.91
C PRO A 545 -6.76 -3.94 -16.80
N HIS A 546 -7.90 -3.74 -16.13
CA HIS A 546 -8.88 -4.80 -15.87
C HIS A 546 -9.65 -5.26 -17.11
N GLY A 547 -9.89 -4.37 -18.09
CA GLY A 547 -10.36 -4.80 -19.41
C GLY A 547 -9.20 -5.11 -20.38
N GLY A 548 -7.95 -4.98 -19.93
CA GLY A 548 -6.75 -5.16 -20.76
C GLY A 548 -6.64 -4.16 -21.91
N HIS A 549 -7.33 -3.01 -21.80
CA HIS A 549 -7.40 -2.04 -22.89
C HIS A 549 -6.17 -1.16 -22.89
N SER A 550 -5.47 -1.19 -24.01
CA SER A 550 -4.17 -0.54 -24.11
C SER A 550 -4.28 0.97 -24.12
N ILE A 551 -3.26 1.62 -23.56
CA ILE A 551 -3.08 3.06 -23.69
C ILE A 551 -2.34 3.38 -24.99
N HIS A 552 -2.66 4.50 -25.64
CA HIS A 552 -2.08 4.89 -26.93
C HIS A 552 -1.41 6.27 -26.94
N ASN A 553 -1.69 7.11 -25.94
CA ASN A 553 -1.01 8.38 -25.72
C ASN A 553 -0.77 8.58 -24.22
N LEU A 554 0.17 9.47 -23.89
CA LEU A 554 0.53 9.77 -22.51
C LEU A 554 0.85 11.24 -22.35
N GLU A 555 0.43 11.81 -21.23
CA GLU A 555 0.69 13.19 -20.85
C GLU A 555 0.90 13.23 -19.34
N MET A 556 2.02 13.80 -18.89
CA MET A 556 2.34 13.96 -17.47
C MET A 556 2.85 15.37 -17.20
N ARG A 557 2.54 15.93 -16.04
CA ARG A 557 3.11 17.20 -15.57
C ARG A 557 3.42 17.15 -14.08
N LEU A 558 4.50 17.82 -13.70
CA LEU A 558 4.82 18.03 -12.30
C LEU A 558 4.13 19.32 -11.82
N GLU A 559 3.37 19.24 -10.73
CA GLU A 559 2.71 20.39 -10.11
C GLU A 559 3.04 20.48 -8.62
N GLY A 560 2.94 21.70 -8.09
CA GLY A 560 2.99 21.97 -6.65
C GLY A 560 4.36 21.84 -5.98
N SER A 561 5.38 21.29 -6.65
CA SER A 561 6.72 21.20 -6.05
C SER A 561 7.34 22.57 -5.85
N LYS A 562 7.94 22.77 -4.68
CA LYS A 562 8.73 23.98 -4.38
C LYS A 562 10.10 23.99 -5.06
N PHE A 563 10.55 22.86 -5.60
CA PHE A 563 11.84 22.74 -6.28
C PHE A 563 11.63 22.93 -7.79
N PRO A 564 12.37 23.85 -8.44
CA PRO A 564 12.24 24.05 -9.88
C PRO A 564 12.76 22.85 -10.66
N GLY A 565 12.08 22.51 -11.74
CA GLY A 565 12.44 21.38 -12.60
C GLY A 565 11.24 20.91 -13.40
N SER A 566 11.43 19.80 -14.09
CA SER A 566 10.45 19.26 -15.04
C SER A 566 10.36 17.76 -14.91
N ILE A 567 9.17 17.21 -15.15
CA ILE A 567 9.04 15.78 -15.46
C ILE A 567 9.19 15.57 -16.96
N HIS A 568 10.02 14.59 -17.31
CA HIS A 568 10.23 14.16 -18.68
C HIS A 568 9.85 12.70 -18.82
N TYR A 569 9.36 12.34 -20.00
CA TYR A 569 8.92 10.99 -20.28
C TYR A 569 9.03 10.70 -21.78
N ALA A 570 9.27 9.43 -22.07
CA ALA A 570 9.36 8.94 -23.44
C ALA A 570 8.53 7.68 -23.58
N ALA A 571 7.84 7.51 -24.70
CA ALA A 571 7.10 6.29 -25.00
C ALA A 571 7.55 5.69 -26.32
N ARG A 572 7.50 4.36 -26.38
CA ARG A 572 7.77 3.59 -27.60
C ARG A 572 6.49 2.91 -28.10
N PRO A 573 6.10 3.11 -29.38
CA PRO A 573 4.97 2.41 -29.97
C PRO A 573 5.21 0.90 -30.05
N GLN A 574 4.14 0.12 -29.90
CA GLN A 574 4.17 -1.34 -30.01
C GLN A 574 4.59 -1.84 -31.40
N ALA A 575 4.30 -1.09 -32.46
CA ALA A 575 4.76 -1.41 -33.81
C ALA A 575 6.28 -1.26 -34.00
N GLY A 576 7.01 -0.83 -32.96
CA GLY A 576 8.42 -0.46 -33.03
C GLY A 576 8.60 1.00 -33.50
N GLY A 577 9.84 1.48 -33.45
CA GLY A 577 10.20 2.85 -33.83
C GLY A 577 11.13 3.52 -32.82
N GLU A 578 11.33 4.82 -33.03
CA GLU A 578 12.08 5.71 -32.12
C GLU A 578 11.28 6.00 -30.84
N TRP A 579 11.99 6.41 -29.80
CA TRP A 579 11.37 6.94 -28.58
C TRP A 579 10.79 8.33 -28.87
N ILE A 580 9.52 8.53 -28.52
CA ILE A 580 8.87 9.83 -28.63
C ILE A 580 8.87 10.47 -27.25
N GLU A 581 9.58 11.58 -27.10
CA GLU A 581 9.79 12.28 -25.84
C GLU A 581 8.83 13.46 -25.66
N GLY A 582 8.50 13.74 -24.41
CA GLY A 582 7.73 14.89 -23.96
C GLY A 582 8.12 15.27 -22.54
N SER A 583 7.70 16.46 -22.14
CA SER A 583 7.93 17.01 -20.80
C SER A 583 6.75 17.89 -20.39
N ASP A 584 6.44 17.96 -19.11
CA ASP A 584 5.46 18.87 -18.50
C ASP A 584 4.22 19.21 -19.36
N GLY A 585 3.29 18.26 -19.45
CA GLY A 585 2.00 18.42 -20.12
C GLY A 585 2.05 18.25 -21.64
N VAL A 586 3.23 17.99 -22.22
CA VAL A 586 3.34 17.66 -23.65
C VAL A 586 2.81 16.26 -23.91
N ARG A 587 1.64 16.15 -24.53
CA ARG A 587 1.11 14.86 -24.96
C ARG A 587 2.04 14.20 -25.98
N ILE A 588 2.47 12.98 -25.69
CA ILE A 588 3.23 12.14 -26.63
C ILE A 588 2.34 11.07 -27.24
N LEU A 589 2.60 10.77 -28.51
CA LEU A 589 1.79 9.89 -29.36
C LEU A 589 0.35 10.40 -29.57
N GLU A 590 -0.29 9.93 -30.64
CA GLU A 590 -1.63 10.40 -31.05
C GLU A 590 -2.69 9.31 -30.87
N SER A 591 -3.97 9.66 -30.86
CA SER A 591 -5.05 8.67 -30.72
C SER A 591 -5.14 7.65 -31.85
N SER A 592 -4.58 7.96 -33.01
CA SER A 592 -4.47 7.06 -34.16
C SER A 592 -3.19 6.21 -34.17
N SER A 593 -2.26 6.38 -33.23
CA SER A 593 -1.00 5.63 -33.22
C SER A 593 -1.16 4.20 -32.69
N SER A 594 -0.12 3.38 -32.88
CA SER A 594 -0.05 2.09 -32.20
C SER A 594 -0.06 2.27 -30.68
N PRO A 595 -0.62 1.31 -29.93
CA PRO A 595 -0.56 1.33 -28.46
C PRO A 595 0.87 1.43 -27.94
N ILE A 596 1.03 1.90 -26.71
CA ILE A 596 2.33 2.03 -26.06
C ILE A 596 2.82 0.65 -25.62
N ALA A 597 4.07 0.31 -25.92
CA ALA A 597 4.71 -0.92 -25.44
C ALA A 597 5.66 -0.66 -24.27
N GLN A 598 6.34 0.49 -24.27
CA GLN A 598 7.30 0.87 -23.22
C GLN A 598 7.24 2.36 -22.90
N VAL A 599 7.57 2.72 -21.66
CA VAL A 599 7.69 4.09 -21.18
C VAL A 599 8.96 4.28 -20.34
N LYS A 600 9.60 5.43 -20.47
CA LYS A 600 10.67 5.93 -19.58
C LYS A 600 10.19 7.21 -18.92
N ILE A 601 10.56 7.44 -17.67
CA ILE A 601 10.15 8.64 -16.92
C ILE A 601 11.32 9.08 -16.05
N TRP A 602 11.66 10.37 -16.10
CA TRP A 602 12.73 10.97 -15.30
C TRP A 602 12.40 12.40 -14.90
N LEU A 603 13.20 12.95 -13.99
CA LEU A 603 13.12 14.33 -13.53
C LEU A 603 14.36 15.09 -13.98
N GLU A 604 14.22 16.34 -14.41
CA GLU A 604 15.34 17.24 -14.72
C GLU A 604 15.27 18.53 -13.88
N GLY A 605 16.41 19.16 -13.68
CA GLY A 605 16.53 20.39 -12.88
C GLY A 605 16.82 20.13 -11.40
N GLU A 606 16.42 21.06 -10.54
CA GLU A 606 16.69 20.96 -9.09
C GLU A 606 15.84 19.86 -8.44
N VAL A 607 14.62 19.63 -8.94
CA VAL A 607 13.71 18.61 -8.39
C VAL A 607 14.32 17.19 -8.38
N SER A 608 15.18 16.84 -9.36
CA SER A 608 15.82 15.51 -9.42
C SER A 608 16.83 15.26 -8.30
N LYS A 609 17.29 16.32 -7.63
CA LYS A 609 18.16 16.20 -6.44
C LYS A 609 17.39 15.87 -5.17
N HIS A 610 16.10 16.22 -5.12
CA HIS A 610 15.22 16.06 -3.96
C HIS A 610 14.20 14.94 -4.10
N TYR A 611 14.04 14.41 -5.32
CA TYR A 611 13.12 13.31 -5.64
C TYR A 611 13.75 12.26 -6.54
N ASP A 612 13.44 11.00 -6.22
CA ASP A 612 13.51 9.87 -7.15
C ASP A 612 12.11 9.54 -7.67
N LEU A 613 12.04 8.77 -8.75
CA LEU A 613 10.79 8.20 -9.26
C LEU A 613 10.75 6.69 -9.08
N CYS A 614 9.59 6.17 -8.71
CA CYS A 614 9.23 4.76 -8.81
C CYS A 614 8.03 4.62 -9.71
N TYR A 615 8.12 3.81 -10.76
CA TYR A 615 7.00 3.58 -11.67
C TYR A 615 6.92 2.13 -12.10
N ARG A 616 5.71 1.69 -12.43
CA ARG A 616 5.45 0.33 -12.92
C ARG A 616 4.37 0.37 -13.99
N ALA A 617 4.47 -0.56 -14.94
CA ALA A 617 3.51 -0.70 -16.02
C ALA A 617 2.70 -1.99 -15.87
N PHE A 618 1.41 -1.94 -16.14
CA PHE A 618 0.59 -3.11 -16.39
C PHE A 618 0.65 -3.45 -17.87
N VAL A 619 1.13 -4.65 -18.19
CA VAL A 619 1.24 -5.14 -19.56
C VAL A 619 0.15 -6.17 -19.81
N GLY A 620 -0.64 -5.97 -20.86
CA GLY A 620 -1.77 -6.83 -21.22
C GLY A 620 -1.33 -8.28 -21.44
N GLY A 621 -1.78 -9.16 -20.54
CA GLY A 621 -1.43 -10.58 -20.51
C GLY A 621 -0.28 -10.95 -19.55
N LEU A 622 0.49 -9.97 -19.05
CA LEU A 622 1.57 -10.18 -18.06
C LEU A 622 1.21 -9.67 -16.66
N GLY A 623 0.24 -8.76 -16.54
CA GLY A 623 -0.08 -8.10 -15.27
C GLY A 623 0.80 -6.88 -15.00
N TRP A 624 0.84 -6.43 -13.75
CA TRP A 624 1.81 -5.42 -13.31
C TRP A 624 3.22 -6.00 -13.34
N MET A 625 4.12 -5.25 -13.96
CA MET A 625 5.55 -5.51 -13.90
C MET A 625 6.12 -5.01 -12.56
N GLY A 626 7.29 -5.50 -12.19
CA GLY A 626 8.04 -5.00 -11.03
C GLY A 626 8.30 -3.48 -11.11
N PRO A 627 8.57 -2.83 -9.98
CA PRO A 627 8.84 -1.40 -9.94
C PRO A 627 10.17 -1.06 -10.64
N TYR A 628 10.17 0.05 -11.37
CA TYR A 628 11.32 0.65 -12.01
C TYR A 628 11.66 1.96 -11.33
N TYR A 629 12.94 2.22 -11.13
CA TYR A 629 13.42 3.40 -10.42
C TYR A 629 14.24 4.31 -11.33
N SER A 630 13.87 5.58 -11.40
CA SER A 630 14.67 6.61 -12.08
C SER A 630 15.26 7.57 -11.07
N ASN A 631 16.57 7.48 -10.88
CA ASN A 631 17.32 8.22 -9.86
C ASN A 631 18.48 9.06 -10.45
N SER A 632 18.69 9.01 -11.77
CA SER A 632 19.86 9.60 -12.47
C SER A 632 19.64 11.03 -12.96
N GLY A 633 18.39 11.46 -13.05
CA GLY A 633 18.02 12.76 -13.62
C GLY A 633 18.19 12.87 -15.14
N THR A 634 18.30 11.77 -15.88
CA THR A 634 18.51 11.76 -17.34
C THR A 634 17.74 10.64 -18.04
N ALA A 635 17.47 10.83 -19.34
CA ALA A 635 16.79 9.83 -20.18
C ALA A 635 17.56 8.50 -20.32
N GLU A 636 18.89 8.56 -20.36
CA GLU A 636 19.75 7.38 -20.51
C GLU A 636 19.71 6.49 -19.28
N GLY A 637 19.75 7.10 -18.08
CA GLY A 637 19.65 6.39 -16.83
C GLY A 637 18.22 6.07 -16.38
N ALA A 638 17.20 6.42 -17.18
CA ALA A 638 15.80 6.09 -16.91
C ALA A 638 15.45 4.70 -17.48
N PRO A 639 15.06 3.72 -16.64
CA PRO A 639 14.73 2.38 -17.11
C PRO A 639 13.45 2.35 -17.97
N ALA A 640 13.39 1.47 -18.96
CA ALA A 640 12.18 1.30 -19.77
C ALA A 640 11.20 0.34 -19.07
N ALA A 641 10.06 0.87 -18.60
CA ALA A 641 8.97 0.06 -18.08
C ALA A 641 8.05 -0.43 -19.20
N GLY A 642 7.62 -1.69 -19.14
CA GLY A 642 6.76 -2.33 -20.15
C GLY A 642 7.43 -3.54 -20.80
N ALA A 643 6.89 -4.03 -21.91
CA ALA A 643 7.42 -5.19 -22.61
C ALA A 643 7.59 -4.90 -24.10
N ASN A 644 8.76 -5.23 -24.64
CA ASN A 644 8.99 -5.21 -26.09
C ASN A 644 9.12 -6.66 -26.59
N ILE A 645 8.14 -7.15 -27.35
CA ILE A 645 8.09 -8.54 -27.83
C ILE A 645 8.98 -8.72 -29.09
N THR A 646 9.70 -7.69 -29.55
CA THR A 646 10.69 -7.86 -30.62
C THR A 646 11.97 -8.50 -30.06
N SER A 647 12.29 -9.70 -30.55
CA SER A 647 13.44 -10.53 -30.18
C SER A 647 14.77 -9.76 -30.14
N GLY A 648 15.44 -9.71 -28.98
CA GLY A 648 16.87 -9.37 -28.97
C GLY A 648 17.52 -8.85 -27.68
N ASP A 649 16.80 -8.33 -26.68
CA ASP A 649 17.47 -7.67 -25.55
C ASP A 649 17.69 -8.61 -24.35
N GLU A 650 18.96 -8.77 -23.97
CA GLU A 650 19.43 -9.43 -22.75
C GLU A 650 19.49 -8.41 -21.58
N SER A 651 18.89 -8.76 -20.42
CA SER A 651 18.91 -8.10 -19.07
C SER A 651 17.54 -7.55 -18.60
N ALA A 652 17.03 -7.76 -17.37
CA ALA A 652 17.47 -8.50 -16.17
C ALA A 652 16.30 -9.39 -15.68
N GLN A 653 16.59 -10.67 -15.38
CA GLN A 653 15.79 -11.81 -14.84
C GLN A 653 14.24 -11.75 -14.73
N THR A 654 13.58 -10.97 -15.59
CA THR A 654 12.14 -11.00 -15.82
C THR A 654 11.92 -11.21 -17.31
N GLY A 655 11.44 -12.39 -17.69
CA GLY A 655 11.35 -12.76 -19.10
C GLY A 655 10.71 -14.13 -19.31
N TRP A 656 10.44 -14.47 -20.57
CA TRP A 656 9.92 -15.78 -20.95
C TRP A 656 11.08 -16.73 -21.24
N PHE A 657 11.04 -17.90 -20.61
CA PHE A 657 12.09 -18.90 -20.71
C PHE A 657 11.52 -20.29 -21.01
N GLU A 658 12.33 -21.09 -21.67
CA GLU A 658 12.20 -22.54 -21.70
C GLU A 658 13.29 -23.14 -20.80
N PHE A 659 12.91 -23.96 -19.83
CA PHE A 659 13.86 -24.70 -18.99
C PHE A 659 14.23 -26.01 -19.69
N ARG A 660 15.50 -26.17 -20.08
CA ARG A 660 15.98 -27.30 -20.89
C ARG A 660 16.99 -28.17 -20.15
N THR A 661 16.93 -29.47 -20.42
CA THR A 661 17.93 -30.45 -19.99
C THR A 661 19.12 -30.51 -20.96
N PRO A 662 20.23 -31.17 -20.60
CA PRO A 662 21.38 -31.34 -21.51
C PRO A 662 21.06 -32.04 -22.82
N SER A 663 20.09 -32.98 -22.85
CA SER A 663 19.63 -33.62 -24.09
C SER A 663 18.76 -32.72 -24.98
N GLY A 664 18.35 -31.55 -24.48
CA GLY A 664 17.47 -30.61 -25.18
C GLY A 664 15.97 -30.91 -25.01
N LEU A 665 15.58 -31.76 -24.05
CA LEU A 665 14.19 -31.81 -23.59
C LEU A 665 13.87 -30.57 -22.76
N CYS A 666 12.60 -30.21 -22.65
CA CYS A 666 12.17 -29.05 -21.88
C CYS A 666 11.09 -29.38 -20.87
N LEU A 667 11.01 -28.55 -19.84
CA LEU A 667 9.89 -28.49 -18.91
C LEU A 667 8.58 -28.24 -19.69
N ASP A 668 7.55 -29.04 -19.41
CA ASP A 668 6.29 -29.04 -20.16
C ASP A 668 5.12 -29.27 -19.20
N VAL A 669 4.08 -28.45 -19.32
CA VAL A 669 2.81 -28.66 -18.61
C VAL A 669 2.04 -29.78 -19.32
N TYR A 670 1.85 -30.92 -18.63
CA TYR A 670 1.20 -32.11 -19.17
C TYR A 670 -0.14 -31.77 -19.86
N ASP A 671 -0.24 -31.98 -21.18
CA ASP A 671 -1.43 -31.68 -22.00
C ASP A 671 -1.89 -30.21 -22.00
N GLY A 672 -1.00 -29.27 -21.63
CA GLY A 672 -1.31 -27.83 -21.51
C GLY A 672 -1.69 -27.13 -22.82
N GLY A 673 -1.49 -27.78 -23.97
CA GLY A 673 -1.91 -27.28 -25.28
C GLY A 673 -3.37 -27.57 -25.65
N ASN A 674 -4.01 -28.59 -25.04
CA ASN A 674 -5.38 -29.00 -25.39
C ASN A 674 -6.35 -28.94 -24.22
N LYS A 675 -5.83 -29.12 -23.01
CA LYS A 675 -6.59 -29.16 -21.77
C LYS A 675 -6.26 -27.89 -21.02
N GLY A 676 -7.21 -26.95 -21.00
CA GLY A 676 -7.07 -25.73 -20.20
C GLY A 676 -6.63 -26.07 -18.76
N ASN A 677 -5.97 -25.12 -18.09
CA ASN A 677 -5.29 -25.40 -16.82
C ASN A 677 -6.24 -25.90 -15.72
N VAL A 678 -5.77 -26.89 -14.94
CA VAL A 678 -6.45 -27.39 -13.74
C VAL A 678 -5.47 -27.51 -12.58
N ASN A 679 -5.94 -27.32 -11.34
CA ASN A 679 -5.07 -27.36 -10.16
C ASN A 679 -4.44 -28.75 -10.02
N GLY A 680 -3.12 -28.77 -9.86
CA GLY A 680 -2.34 -29.99 -9.70
C GLY A 680 -2.03 -30.70 -11.01
N GLN A 681 -2.13 -29.99 -12.13
CA GLN A 681 -1.74 -30.53 -13.43
C GLN A 681 -0.22 -30.70 -13.47
N ASN A 682 0.20 -31.90 -13.85
CA ASN A 682 1.59 -32.30 -13.73
C ASN A 682 2.53 -31.48 -14.64
N VAL A 683 3.79 -31.38 -14.21
CA VAL A 683 4.88 -30.86 -15.05
C VAL A 683 5.87 -31.99 -15.32
N GLU A 684 6.22 -32.16 -16.59
CA GLU A 684 7.07 -33.25 -17.08
C GLU A 684 8.12 -32.76 -18.06
N LEU A 685 9.06 -33.65 -18.41
CA LEU A 685 9.95 -33.40 -19.53
C LEU A 685 9.29 -33.82 -20.85
N TRP A 686 9.36 -32.95 -21.85
CA TRP A 686 8.87 -33.28 -23.18
C TRP A 686 9.84 -32.85 -24.27
N THR A 687 9.60 -33.39 -25.48
CA THR A 687 10.32 -32.95 -26.67
C THR A 687 9.98 -31.49 -26.92
N THR A 688 11.00 -30.64 -27.05
CA THR A 688 10.80 -29.22 -27.40
C THR A 688 10.01 -29.13 -28.70
N ASN A 689 8.80 -28.61 -28.60
CA ASN A 689 7.83 -28.49 -29.67
C ASN A 689 7.34 -27.06 -29.83
N SER A 690 7.92 -26.12 -29.08
CA SER A 690 7.71 -24.69 -29.30
C SER A 690 6.25 -24.27 -29.03
N THR A 691 5.57 -24.91 -28.08
CA THR A 691 4.20 -24.59 -27.65
C THR A 691 4.17 -23.77 -26.35
N ILE A 692 3.03 -23.15 -26.04
CA ILE A 692 2.80 -22.37 -24.81
C ILE A 692 2.89 -23.20 -23.51
N ALA A 693 2.80 -24.53 -23.62
CA ALA A 693 2.95 -25.46 -22.49
C ALA A 693 4.40 -25.56 -22.00
N GLN A 694 5.36 -25.10 -22.81
CA GLN A 694 6.80 -25.18 -22.55
C GLN A 694 7.42 -23.83 -22.16
N GLN A 695 6.63 -22.75 -22.19
CA GLN A 695 7.10 -21.40 -21.91
C GLN A 695 6.66 -20.95 -20.52
N PHE A 696 7.62 -20.39 -19.79
CA PHE A 696 7.41 -19.92 -18.44
C PHE A 696 7.93 -18.50 -18.27
N LEU A 697 7.07 -17.63 -17.73
CA LEU A 697 7.45 -16.33 -17.24
C LEU A 697 8.18 -16.52 -15.92
N VAL A 698 9.44 -16.08 -15.89
CA VAL A 698 10.24 -16.03 -14.66
C VAL A 698 10.23 -14.59 -14.19
N GLN A 699 9.88 -14.37 -12.92
CA GLN A 699 9.85 -13.05 -12.30
C GLN A 699 10.54 -13.14 -10.94
N GLU A 700 11.46 -12.23 -10.67
CA GLU A 700 12.14 -12.11 -9.38
C GLU A 700 11.58 -10.89 -8.62
N THR A 701 11.25 -11.08 -7.34
CA THR A 701 10.85 -9.98 -6.46
C THR A 701 12.06 -9.24 -5.91
N ALA A 702 11.84 -8.02 -5.40
CA ALA A 702 12.89 -7.26 -4.70
C ALA A 702 13.46 -7.97 -3.46
N SER A 703 12.74 -8.97 -2.92
CA SER A 703 13.21 -9.81 -1.80
C SER A 703 14.05 -11.02 -2.25
N GLY A 704 14.34 -11.16 -3.55
CA GLY A 704 15.07 -12.31 -4.12
C GLY A 704 14.24 -13.60 -4.24
N THR A 705 12.90 -13.51 -4.13
CA THR A 705 12.02 -14.67 -4.38
C THR A 705 11.66 -14.72 -5.85
N THR A 706 11.89 -15.86 -6.47
CA THR A 706 11.54 -16.11 -7.87
C THR A 706 10.22 -16.86 -7.99
N TYR A 707 9.46 -16.44 -8.98
CA TYR A 707 8.16 -16.96 -9.36
C TYR A 707 8.21 -17.43 -10.82
N ILE A 708 7.79 -18.66 -11.07
CA ILE A 708 7.81 -19.28 -12.39
C ILE A 708 6.36 -19.59 -12.76
N ALA A 709 5.80 -18.89 -13.74
CA ALA A 709 4.43 -19.06 -14.18
C ALA A 709 4.35 -19.51 -15.63
N ASN A 710 3.35 -20.32 -15.99
CA ASN A 710 3.05 -20.62 -17.37
C ASN A 710 2.38 -19.43 -18.09
N THR A 711 2.08 -19.62 -19.39
CA THR A 711 1.46 -18.60 -20.27
C THR A 711 0.11 -18.05 -19.76
N TYR A 712 -0.56 -18.74 -18.85
CA TYR A 712 -1.84 -18.33 -18.28
C TYR A 712 -1.74 -17.76 -16.86
N GLY A 713 -0.52 -17.55 -16.34
CA GLY A 713 -0.29 -17.03 -14.99
C GLY A 713 -0.41 -18.07 -13.86
N TRP A 714 -0.35 -19.37 -14.18
CA TRP A 714 -0.39 -20.46 -13.19
C TRP A 714 1.03 -20.90 -12.81
N LEU A 715 1.22 -21.24 -11.55
CA LEU A 715 2.56 -21.26 -10.93
C LEU A 715 3.12 -22.65 -10.98
N ILE A 716 4.41 -22.77 -11.25
CA ILE A 716 5.18 -23.96 -10.90
C ILE A 716 5.21 -24.06 -9.37
N ASP A 717 4.55 -25.08 -8.83
CA ASP A 717 4.27 -25.29 -7.42
C ASP A 717 4.74 -26.68 -6.98
N VAL A 718 5.36 -26.75 -5.81
CA VAL A 718 5.72 -28.02 -5.17
C VAL A 718 4.56 -28.50 -4.31
N TYR A 719 4.05 -29.70 -4.59
CA TYR A 719 2.98 -30.33 -3.81
C TYR A 719 3.50 -31.12 -2.60
N SER A 720 2.60 -31.52 -1.70
CA SER A 720 2.94 -32.23 -0.45
C SER A 720 3.65 -33.58 -0.62
N ASN A 721 3.59 -34.18 -1.80
CA ASN A 721 4.34 -35.39 -2.14
C ASN A 721 5.66 -35.07 -2.88
N HIS A 722 6.11 -33.81 -2.86
CA HIS A 722 7.28 -33.28 -3.57
C HIS A 722 7.15 -33.29 -5.10
N ASN A 723 5.96 -33.50 -5.65
CA ASN A 723 5.73 -33.38 -7.09
C ASN A 723 5.75 -31.92 -7.53
N VAL A 724 6.35 -31.61 -8.67
CA VAL A 724 6.28 -30.28 -9.28
C VAL A 724 5.14 -30.28 -10.29
N GLN A 725 4.24 -29.32 -10.14
CA GLN A 725 2.99 -29.24 -10.89
C GLN A 725 2.63 -27.78 -11.11
N ILE A 726 1.62 -27.51 -11.95
CA ILE A 726 1.02 -26.18 -11.99
C ILE A 726 -0.16 -26.07 -11.02
N TRP A 727 -0.25 -24.93 -10.34
CA TRP A 727 -1.36 -24.60 -9.46
C TRP A 727 -1.81 -23.16 -9.70
N GLN A 728 -3.08 -22.88 -9.45
CA GLN A 728 -3.55 -21.50 -9.35
C GLN A 728 -2.75 -20.76 -8.28
N SER A 729 -2.66 -19.44 -8.41
CA SER A 729 -1.91 -18.62 -7.47
C SER A 729 -2.30 -18.91 -6.01
N ASN A 730 -1.31 -19.15 -5.16
CA ASN A 730 -1.50 -19.39 -3.72
C ASN A 730 -0.38 -18.72 -2.90
N ASP A 731 -0.70 -18.29 -1.69
CA ASP A 731 0.25 -17.60 -0.79
C ASP A 731 1.26 -18.52 -0.09
N GLY A 732 1.20 -19.82 -0.38
CA GLY A 732 2.07 -20.82 0.21
C GLY A 732 3.54 -20.62 -0.13
N LEU A 733 4.38 -21.45 0.47
CA LEU A 733 5.80 -21.54 0.10
C LEU A 733 6.00 -22.41 -1.16
N GLY A 734 5.03 -23.26 -1.50
CA GLY A 734 5.09 -24.20 -2.63
C GLY A 734 5.53 -23.59 -3.98
N PRO A 735 5.04 -22.41 -4.38
CA PRO A 735 5.40 -21.81 -5.66
C PRO A 735 6.58 -20.82 -5.59
N ARG A 736 7.28 -20.74 -4.46
CA ARG A 736 8.39 -19.81 -4.25
C ARG A 736 9.72 -20.48 -4.52
N TRP A 737 10.51 -19.88 -5.40
CA TRP A 737 11.78 -20.41 -5.85
C TRP A 737 12.93 -19.42 -5.65
N MET A 738 14.16 -19.90 -5.78
CA MET A 738 15.39 -19.11 -5.95
C MET A 738 16.17 -19.73 -7.09
N ILE A 739 16.72 -18.91 -7.98
CA ILE A 739 17.54 -19.37 -9.11
C ILE A 739 18.99 -19.04 -8.81
N GLU A 740 19.84 -20.06 -8.80
CA GLU A 740 21.27 -19.97 -8.48
C GLU A 740 22.10 -20.38 -9.69
N GLU A 741 23.13 -19.61 -10.03
CA GLU A 741 24.05 -19.97 -11.12
C GLU A 741 24.95 -21.15 -10.74
N THR A 742 25.19 -22.06 -11.69
CA THR A 742 26.11 -23.20 -11.51
C THR A 742 26.86 -23.51 -12.81
N GLU A 743 27.86 -24.39 -12.75
CA GLU A 743 28.60 -24.83 -13.94
C GLU A 743 27.65 -25.56 -14.91
N GLY A 744 27.44 -24.97 -16.10
CA GLY A 744 26.60 -25.53 -17.16
C GLY A 744 25.11 -25.14 -17.14
N GLY A 745 24.66 -24.30 -16.20
CA GLY A 745 23.27 -23.82 -16.17
C GLY A 745 22.87 -23.16 -14.85
N VAL A 746 21.64 -23.40 -14.41
CA VAL A 746 21.09 -22.90 -13.14
C VAL A 746 20.53 -24.03 -12.28
N LEU A 747 20.49 -23.79 -10.98
CA LEU A 747 19.75 -24.58 -9.99
C LEU A 747 18.49 -23.81 -9.60
N VAL A 748 17.36 -24.49 -9.50
CA VAL A 748 16.07 -23.87 -9.14
C VAL A 748 15.62 -24.43 -7.79
N ARG A 749 15.82 -23.66 -6.72
CA ARG A 749 15.64 -24.08 -5.32
C ARG A 749 14.29 -23.67 -4.77
N SER A 750 13.54 -24.61 -4.19
CA SER A 750 12.27 -24.33 -3.53
C SER A 750 12.52 -23.66 -2.17
N GLN A 751 11.85 -22.54 -1.92
CA GLN A 751 11.85 -21.90 -0.60
C GLN A 751 10.98 -22.66 0.42
N TRP A 752 10.15 -23.61 -0.02
CA TRP A 752 9.37 -24.45 0.89
C TRP A 752 10.18 -25.60 1.48
N THR A 753 10.80 -26.40 0.61
CA THR A 753 11.46 -27.64 1.02
C THR A 753 12.98 -27.49 1.16
N GLY A 754 13.56 -26.42 0.62
CA GLY A 754 15.01 -26.24 0.45
C GLY A 754 15.62 -27.11 -0.67
N GLY A 755 14.82 -27.98 -1.30
CA GLY A 755 15.24 -28.87 -2.37
C GLY A 755 15.28 -28.20 -3.75
N LEU A 756 15.84 -28.88 -4.74
CA LEU A 756 16.00 -28.42 -6.11
C LEU A 756 14.95 -29.06 -7.04
N MET A 757 14.47 -28.29 -8.02
CA MET A 757 13.65 -28.80 -9.12
C MET A 757 14.46 -29.83 -9.92
N THR A 758 14.03 -31.09 -9.83
CA THR A 758 14.77 -32.26 -10.26
C THR A 758 13.96 -33.03 -11.29
N TYR A 759 14.53 -33.31 -12.45
CA TYR A 759 13.93 -34.24 -13.41
C TYR A 759 14.38 -35.67 -13.11
N ALA A 760 13.43 -36.60 -13.05
CA ALA A 760 13.69 -37.98 -12.63
C ALA A 760 14.68 -38.73 -13.54
N SER A 761 14.68 -38.39 -14.84
CA SER A 761 15.64 -38.86 -15.84
C SER A 761 15.59 -37.93 -17.05
N ASP A 762 16.66 -37.86 -17.84
CA ASP A 762 16.69 -37.07 -19.08
C ASP A 762 15.99 -37.84 -20.24
N THR A 763 14.72 -38.18 -20.03
CA THR A 763 13.89 -38.90 -21.01
C THR A 763 12.50 -38.27 -21.14
N LYS A 764 11.89 -38.42 -22.31
CA LYS A 764 10.56 -37.87 -22.59
C LYS A 764 9.50 -38.50 -21.68
N GLY A 765 8.65 -37.67 -21.09
CA GLY A 765 7.61 -38.05 -20.13
C GLY A 765 8.14 -38.25 -18.70
N ALA A 766 9.42 -37.94 -18.44
CA ALA A 766 9.95 -38.03 -17.09
C ALA A 766 9.31 -36.96 -16.19
N ASN A 767 8.95 -37.38 -14.99
CA ASN A 767 8.36 -36.50 -13.99
C ASN A 767 9.37 -35.48 -13.47
N VAL A 768 8.86 -34.31 -13.04
CA VAL A 768 9.65 -33.30 -12.33
C VAL A 768 9.19 -33.24 -10.87
N SER A 769 10.15 -33.32 -9.95
CA SER A 769 9.95 -33.33 -8.50
C SER A 769 10.86 -32.30 -7.83
N CYS A 770 10.66 -32.06 -6.54
CA CYS A 770 11.56 -31.25 -5.72
C CYS A 770 12.31 -32.15 -4.75
N GLU A 771 13.63 -32.28 -4.93
CA GLU A 771 14.46 -33.25 -4.19
C GLU A 771 15.63 -32.57 -3.49
N ALA A 772 16.21 -33.22 -2.48
CA ALA A 772 17.42 -32.74 -1.83
C ALA A 772 18.56 -32.57 -2.86
N GLU A 773 19.42 -31.58 -2.63
CA GLU A 773 20.59 -31.32 -3.47
C GLU A 773 21.54 -32.52 -3.50
N ARG A 774 21.94 -32.93 -4.70
CA ARG A 774 22.83 -34.07 -4.96
C ARG A 774 24.26 -33.56 -5.12
N ALA A 775 25.25 -34.34 -4.68
CA ALA A 775 26.66 -33.93 -4.72
C ALA A 775 27.21 -33.69 -6.14
N ASP A 776 26.59 -34.28 -7.16
CA ASP A 776 26.93 -34.15 -8.58
C ASP A 776 25.88 -33.35 -9.38
N HIS A 777 24.86 -32.80 -8.70
CA HIS A 777 23.70 -32.13 -9.30
C HIS A 777 23.01 -32.93 -10.43
N ALA A 778 23.15 -34.26 -10.45
CA ALA A 778 22.59 -35.08 -11.51
C ALA A 778 21.06 -34.96 -11.55
N GLY A 779 20.52 -34.49 -12.67
CA GLY A 779 19.07 -34.27 -12.80
C GLY A 779 18.57 -32.93 -12.28
N GLN A 780 19.45 -32.02 -11.85
CA GLN A 780 19.09 -30.78 -11.13
C GLN A 780 19.54 -29.49 -11.84
N VAL A 781 20.37 -29.62 -12.87
CA VAL A 781 20.87 -28.48 -13.66
C VAL A 781 19.95 -28.22 -14.85
N TRP A 782 19.52 -26.98 -15.00
CA TRP A 782 18.67 -26.52 -16.10
C TRP A 782 19.37 -25.46 -16.93
N SER A 783 19.20 -25.50 -18.25
CA SER A 783 19.51 -24.37 -19.12
C SER A 783 18.27 -23.49 -19.27
N MET A 784 18.35 -22.23 -18.87
CA MET A 784 17.29 -21.25 -19.11
C MET A 784 17.50 -20.59 -20.46
N VAL A 785 16.68 -20.96 -21.45
CA VAL A 785 16.74 -20.39 -22.79
C VAL A 785 15.71 -19.28 -22.92
N GLY A 786 16.16 -18.04 -23.09
CA GLY A 786 15.29 -16.89 -23.34
C GLY A 786 14.52 -17.06 -24.64
N VAL A 787 13.21 -16.90 -24.60
CA VAL A 787 12.30 -17.04 -25.75
C VAL A 787 11.36 -15.86 -25.84
N PRO A 788 10.94 -15.44 -27.05
CA PRO A 788 9.86 -14.47 -27.18
C PRO A 788 8.56 -15.07 -26.62
N ALA A 789 7.76 -14.22 -25.98
CA ALA A 789 6.41 -14.55 -25.55
C ALA A 789 5.61 -15.07 -26.76
N ARG A 790 5.19 -16.34 -26.76
CA ARG A 790 4.37 -16.87 -27.87
C ARG A 790 2.95 -16.34 -27.78
N SER A 791 2.54 -15.70 -28.86
CA SER A 791 1.36 -14.84 -28.94
C SER A 791 0.08 -15.61 -29.27
N GLU A 792 -0.35 -16.49 -28.38
CA GLU A 792 -1.80 -16.73 -28.23
C GLU A 792 -2.24 -16.05 -26.93
N GLY A 793 -2.63 -14.77 -27.04
CA GLY A 793 -3.23 -14.02 -25.94
C GLY A 793 -2.38 -12.92 -25.27
N LEU A 794 -1.06 -12.89 -25.46
CA LEU A 794 -0.19 -11.83 -24.94
C LEU A 794 -0.09 -10.66 -25.92
N THR A 795 -0.42 -9.45 -25.47
CA THR A 795 -0.45 -8.27 -26.37
C THR A 795 0.85 -7.46 -26.37
N GLY A 796 1.64 -7.50 -25.30
CA GLY A 796 2.86 -6.67 -25.17
C GLY A 796 2.59 -5.17 -25.15
N LYS A 797 1.36 -4.77 -24.78
CA LYS A 797 0.92 -3.38 -24.73
C LYS A 797 0.71 -2.98 -23.28
N ILE A 798 1.09 -1.75 -22.94
CA ILE A 798 0.76 -1.16 -21.65
C ILE A 798 -0.75 -0.88 -21.63
N ALA A 799 -1.43 -1.34 -20.59
CA ALA A 799 -2.83 -1.03 -20.30
C ALA A 799 -3.01 -0.23 -19.01
N GLY A 800 -1.95 -0.07 -18.21
CA GLY A 800 -1.97 0.70 -16.96
C GLY A 800 -0.57 1.16 -16.54
N LEU A 801 -0.49 2.23 -15.74
CA LEU A 801 0.76 2.78 -15.21
C LEU A 801 0.51 3.40 -13.82
N ASN A 802 1.47 3.23 -12.91
CA ASN A 802 1.60 3.97 -11.66
C ASN A 802 2.95 4.68 -11.63
N VAL A 803 2.99 5.93 -11.14
CA VAL A 803 4.21 6.74 -11.04
C VAL A 803 4.21 7.50 -9.71
N HIS A 804 5.22 7.27 -8.88
CA HIS A 804 5.35 7.77 -7.53
C HIS A 804 6.59 8.65 -7.40
N LEU A 805 6.42 9.81 -6.77
CA LEU A 805 7.52 10.62 -6.27
C LEU A 805 8.02 10.03 -4.95
N ILE A 806 9.32 9.76 -4.86
CA ILE A 806 9.99 9.35 -3.63
C ILE A 806 10.88 10.49 -3.18
N ARG A 807 10.55 11.12 -2.07
CA ARG A 807 11.37 12.20 -1.51
C ARG A 807 12.71 11.63 -0.99
N LYS A 808 13.80 12.35 -1.21
CA LYS A 808 15.15 11.99 -0.77
C LYS A 808 15.92 13.20 -0.24
N PRO A 809 16.96 13.01 0.58
CA PRO A 809 17.91 14.09 0.88
C PRO A 809 18.61 14.55 -0.42
N GLU A 810 19.08 15.81 -0.43
CA GLU A 810 19.70 16.40 -1.60
C GLU A 810 20.87 15.52 -2.11
N ASN A 811 20.81 15.13 -3.38
CA ASN A 811 21.78 14.25 -4.05
C ASN A 811 21.96 12.88 -3.36
N GLY A 812 20.99 12.44 -2.55
CA GLY A 812 21.03 11.15 -1.88
C GLY A 812 21.10 10.00 -2.86
N ARG A 813 22.08 9.10 -2.69
CA ARG A 813 22.14 7.83 -3.41
C ARG A 813 21.49 6.73 -2.60
N VAL A 814 20.76 5.84 -3.26
CA VAL A 814 20.15 4.68 -2.62
C VAL A 814 21.24 3.67 -2.25
N VAL A 815 21.25 3.20 -1.01
CA VAL A 815 22.15 2.13 -0.54
C VAL A 815 21.43 0.83 -0.25
N ARG A 816 20.13 0.91 0.06
CA ARG A 816 19.29 -0.25 0.34
C ARG A 816 17.82 0.10 0.17
N GLU A 817 17.03 -0.87 -0.25
CA GLU A 817 15.57 -0.81 -0.18
C GLU A 817 15.06 -2.16 0.33
N PHE A 818 14.08 -2.14 1.22
CA PHE A 818 13.52 -3.35 1.81
C PHE A 818 12.13 -3.06 2.40
N SER A 819 11.45 -4.14 2.77
CA SER A 819 10.13 -4.10 3.37
C SER A 819 10.00 -5.18 4.43
N GLY A 820 9.22 -4.90 5.48
CA GLY A 820 8.84 -5.89 6.49
C GLY A 820 9.79 -5.99 7.69
N ASP A 821 11.10 -5.90 7.49
CA ASP A 821 12.06 -5.76 8.60
C ASP A 821 12.22 -4.29 8.97
N GLU A 822 12.25 -4.00 10.28
CA GLU A 822 12.54 -2.64 10.80
C GLU A 822 14.03 -2.46 11.09
N ASP A 823 14.84 -3.51 10.95
CA ASP A 823 16.26 -3.49 11.29
C ASP A 823 17.12 -3.64 10.04
N PHE A 824 18.26 -2.95 10.01
CA PHE A 824 19.30 -3.17 9.01
C PHE A 824 20.68 -3.19 9.66
N VAL A 825 21.61 -3.88 9.01
CA VAL A 825 23.03 -3.85 9.39
C VAL A 825 23.73 -2.83 8.51
N VAL A 826 24.54 -1.96 9.11
CA VAL A 826 25.36 -0.98 8.39
C VAL A 826 26.44 -1.71 7.61
N ASP A 827 26.41 -1.59 6.29
CA ASP A 827 27.37 -2.24 5.40
C ASP A 827 28.61 -1.35 5.22
N GLU A 828 29.82 -1.94 5.33
CA GLU A 828 31.07 -1.21 5.15
C GLU A 828 31.19 -0.60 3.73
N SER A 829 30.58 -1.23 2.72
CA SER A 829 30.56 -0.74 1.32
C SER A 829 29.80 0.58 1.14
N TRP A 830 29.01 0.98 2.12
CA TRP A 830 28.28 2.24 2.08
C TRP A 830 29.19 3.44 2.29
N GLY A 831 30.38 3.31 2.87
CA GLY A 831 31.31 4.43 3.05
C GLY A 831 30.88 5.46 4.11
N SER A 832 31.56 6.62 4.14
CA SER A 832 31.24 7.72 5.05
C SER A 832 30.05 8.54 4.56
N GLY A 833 29.38 9.21 5.50
CA GLY A 833 28.37 10.23 5.19
C GLY A 833 27.20 10.17 6.17
N TYR A 834 26.08 10.69 5.72
CA TYR A 834 24.83 10.72 6.46
C TYR A 834 23.83 9.79 5.80
N ILE A 835 23.25 8.90 6.60
CA ILE A 835 22.21 7.98 6.20
C ILE A 835 20.84 8.53 6.61
N TYR A 836 19.86 8.34 5.72
CA TYR A 836 18.48 8.74 5.89
C TYR A 836 17.58 7.54 5.58
N ALA A 837 16.53 7.35 6.36
CA ALA A 837 15.45 6.42 6.04
C ALA A 837 14.28 7.20 5.42
N ALA A 838 13.95 6.90 4.17
CA ALA A 838 12.69 7.28 3.56
C ALA A 838 11.69 6.14 3.71
N ALA A 839 10.53 6.43 4.28
CA ALA A 839 9.46 5.48 4.50
C ALA A 839 8.23 5.81 3.64
N MET A 840 7.65 4.76 3.07
CA MET A 840 6.43 4.79 2.26
C MET A 840 5.52 3.65 2.73
N LEU A 841 4.24 3.72 2.38
CA LEU A 841 3.30 2.63 2.59
C LEU A 841 3.03 1.94 1.27
N GLY A 842 3.42 0.68 1.18
CA GLY A 842 3.03 -0.23 0.11
C GLY A 842 1.75 -0.98 0.44
N ILE A 843 1.19 -1.61 -0.59
CA ILE A 843 0.01 -2.49 -0.49
C ILE A 843 0.43 -3.95 -0.73
N ARG A 844 0.35 -4.81 0.30
CA ARG A 844 0.63 -6.25 0.19
C ARG A 844 -0.51 -6.91 -0.56
N THR A 845 -0.22 -7.57 -1.66
CA THR A 845 -1.19 -8.46 -2.32
C THR A 845 -0.57 -9.79 -2.70
N VAL A 846 -1.44 -10.80 -2.66
CA VAL A 846 -1.25 -12.17 -3.15
C VAL A 846 -0.59 -12.14 -4.53
N PRO A 847 0.54 -12.82 -4.78
CA PRO A 847 1.19 -12.76 -6.09
C PRO A 847 0.48 -13.64 -7.12
N PHE A 848 0.51 -13.18 -8.38
CA PHE A 848 0.42 -13.87 -9.69
C PHE A 848 -0.70 -13.52 -10.67
N THR A 849 -1.69 -12.72 -10.30
CA THR A 849 -2.55 -12.08 -11.30
C THR A 849 -2.83 -10.66 -10.85
N ASP A 850 -1.89 -9.77 -11.14
CA ASP A 850 -1.92 -8.36 -10.74
C ASP A 850 -2.99 -7.55 -11.52
N VAL A 851 -4.17 -8.11 -11.77
CA VAL A 851 -5.31 -7.47 -12.47
C VAL A 851 -6.18 -6.66 -11.50
N THR A 852 -6.03 -6.87 -10.18
CA THR A 852 -6.99 -6.39 -9.18
C THR A 852 -6.56 -5.14 -8.41
N VAL A 853 -5.27 -4.79 -8.41
CA VAL A 853 -4.71 -3.68 -7.60
C VAL A 853 -4.28 -2.55 -8.52
N TRP A 854 -4.69 -1.32 -8.22
CA TRP A 854 -4.58 -0.20 -9.16
C TRP A 854 -3.54 0.83 -8.76
N THR A 855 -3.13 0.81 -7.50
CA THR A 855 -2.04 1.57 -6.92
C THR A 855 -1.19 0.62 -6.08
N ASP A 856 0.13 0.77 -6.08
CA ASP A 856 1.03 -0.04 -5.25
C ASP A 856 1.27 0.59 -3.88
N ARG A 857 1.07 1.91 -3.75
CA ARG A 857 1.51 2.70 -2.60
C ARG A 857 0.54 3.83 -2.29
N TYR A 858 0.53 4.24 -1.03
CA TYR A 858 -0.16 5.46 -0.62
C TYR A 858 0.54 6.70 -1.19
N LYS A 859 -0.19 7.82 -1.22
CA LYS A 859 0.39 9.13 -1.55
C LYS A 859 1.44 9.51 -0.49
N GLY A 860 2.62 9.94 -0.92
CA GLY A 860 3.61 10.60 -0.05
C GLY A 860 4.74 9.71 0.47
N THR A 861 5.70 10.36 1.13
CA THR A 861 6.92 9.75 1.68
C THR A 861 7.32 10.55 2.91
N VAL A 862 7.71 9.86 3.98
CA VAL A 862 8.27 10.48 5.20
C VAL A 862 9.77 10.19 5.23
N VAL A 863 10.61 11.17 5.57
CA VAL A 863 12.07 10.99 5.58
C VAL A 863 12.63 11.33 6.97
N SER A 864 13.57 10.52 7.46
CA SER A 864 14.18 10.71 8.77
C SER A 864 15.09 11.93 8.81
N LYS A 865 15.49 12.32 10.02
CA LYS A 865 16.70 13.13 10.23
C LYS A 865 17.95 12.36 9.79
N PRO A 866 19.05 13.05 9.46
CA PRO A 866 20.33 12.39 9.18
C PRO A 866 20.86 11.66 10.42
N SER A 867 21.38 10.46 10.21
CA SER A 867 22.32 9.82 11.15
C SER A 867 23.67 9.64 10.49
N LYS A 868 24.76 9.75 11.24
CA LYS A 868 26.11 9.66 10.70
C LYS A 868 26.61 8.22 10.64
N VAL A 869 27.23 7.83 9.52
CA VAL A 869 27.95 6.55 9.37
C VAL A 869 29.45 6.79 9.52
N GLU A 870 30.05 6.22 10.57
CA GLU A 870 31.49 6.20 10.81
C GLU A 870 32.13 5.07 10.00
N SER A 871 32.83 5.42 8.92
CA SER A 871 33.69 4.50 8.16
C SER A 871 35.18 4.68 8.46
N VAL A 872 35.56 5.86 8.97
CA VAL A 872 36.93 6.25 9.33
C VAL A 872 36.94 7.03 10.64
N CYS A 873 38.03 6.89 11.41
CA CYS A 873 38.24 7.68 12.63
C CYS A 873 39.73 7.88 12.92
N VAL A 874 40.05 8.76 13.86
CA VAL A 874 41.40 8.91 14.42
C VAL A 874 41.40 8.50 15.89
N GLU A 875 42.26 7.55 16.25
CA GLU A 875 42.40 7.03 17.62
C GLU A 875 43.69 7.55 18.25
N TYR A 876 43.61 8.07 19.47
CA TYR A 876 44.74 8.66 20.18
C TYR A 876 45.11 7.84 21.41
N TYR A 877 46.33 7.32 21.45
CA TYR A 877 46.83 6.47 22.51
C TYR A 877 47.95 7.17 23.29
N ALA A 878 47.78 7.31 24.61
CA ALA A 878 48.77 7.92 25.48
C ALA A 878 49.35 6.92 26.49
N ASP A 879 50.68 6.91 26.63
CA ASP A 879 51.44 6.07 27.56
C ASP A 879 51.33 4.54 27.34
N GLY A 880 50.81 4.11 26.19
CA GLY A 880 50.70 2.70 25.81
C GLY A 880 49.99 2.50 24.46
N ILE A 881 49.71 1.25 24.09
CA ILE A 881 49.29 0.89 22.73
C ILE A 881 47.97 0.11 22.64
N ASP A 882 47.44 -0.35 23.77
CA ASP A 882 46.21 -1.14 23.84
C ASP A 882 44.99 -0.26 24.15
N ALA A 883 43.78 -0.84 24.10
CA ALA A 883 42.53 -0.11 24.24
C ALA A 883 42.39 0.65 25.57
N LYS A 884 43.06 0.22 26.66
CA LYS A 884 43.02 0.93 27.95
C LYS A 884 43.81 2.24 27.94
N HIS A 885 44.63 2.48 26.92
CA HIS A 885 45.41 3.70 26.73
C HIS A 885 44.81 4.64 25.68
N LEU A 886 43.65 4.32 25.10
CA LEU A 886 42.91 5.23 24.22
C LEU A 886 42.40 6.41 25.06
N VAL A 887 42.90 7.62 24.77
CA VAL A 887 42.55 8.85 25.51
C VAL A 887 41.54 9.73 24.76
N TYR A 888 41.49 9.62 23.44
CA TYR A 888 40.56 10.37 22.60
C TYR A 888 40.29 9.61 21.29
N ARG A 889 39.09 9.78 20.74
CA ARG A 889 38.70 9.24 19.43
C ARG A 889 37.98 10.34 18.67
N ASP A 890 38.50 10.69 17.50
CA ASP A 890 37.88 11.64 16.58
C ASP A 890 37.10 10.87 15.51
N SER A 891 35.79 10.94 15.61
CA SER A 891 34.83 10.32 14.67
C SER A 891 34.35 11.31 13.60
N ASN A 892 34.86 12.54 13.58
CA ASN A 892 34.42 13.60 12.68
C ASN A 892 35.39 13.88 11.53
N VAL A 893 35.78 12.83 10.80
CA VAL A 893 36.77 12.90 9.72
C VAL A 893 36.27 12.18 8.47
N HIS A 894 36.74 12.59 7.29
CA HIS A 894 36.47 11.90 6.01
C HIS A 894 37.78 11.37 5.41
N SER A 895 37.69 10.29 4.63
CA SER A 895 38.83 9.72 3.91
C SER A 895 39.49 10.79 3.03
N GLY A 896 40.83 10.79 3.01
CA GLY A 896 41.62 11.69 2.18
C GLY A 896 41.78 13.12 2.73
N ASP A 897 41.02 13.51 3.75
CA ASP A 897 41.17 14.82 4.38
C ASP A 897 42.57 15.00 4.96
N ALA A 898 43.12 16.21 4.79
CA ALA A 898 44.30 16.64 5.53
C ALA A 898 43.90 16.83 6.99
N TYR A 899 44.63 16.18 7.91
CA TYR A 899 44.25 16.14 9.31
C TYR A 899 45.31 16.75 10.22
N ALA A 900 44.85 17.53 11.19
CA ALA A 900 45.67 18.06 12.27
C ALA A 900 45.23 17.40 13.59
N PRO A 901 46.18 16.94 14.44
CA PRO A 901 45.82 16.36 15.73
C PRO A 901 44.93 17.28 16.57
N ALA A 902 43.85 16.71 17.13
CA ALA A 902 42.85 17.45 17.88
C ALA A 902 43.41 18.00 19.21
N GLU A 903 43.07 19.25 19.54
CA GLU A 903 43.49 19.90 20.78
C GLU A 903 42.95 19.17 22.03
N ALA A 904 41.70 18.68 21.96
CA ALA A 904 41.08 17.88 23.01
C ALA A 904 41.86 16.57 23.29
N ALA A 905 42.50 15.98 22.27
CA ALA A 905 43.34 14.81 22.46
C ALA A 905 44.60 15.16 23.27
N LEU A 906 45.23 16.31 22.99
CA LEU A 906 46.41 16.77 23.70
C LEU A 906 46.12 17.03 25.19
N GLU A 907 44.98 17.66 25.49
CA GLU A 907 44.53 17.89 26.86
C GLU A 907 44.29 16.56 27.61
N ALA A 908 43.64 15.59 26.97
CA ALA A 908 43.37 14.28 27.54
C ALA A 908 44.64 13.41 27.76
N ALA A 909 45.67 13.62 26.94
CA ALA A 909 46.91 12.85 26.98
C ALA A 909 47.90 13.31 28.07
N GLY A 910 47.88 14.59 28.42
CA GLY A 910 48.80 15.18 29.40
C GLY A 910 48.62 14.61 30.81
N ARG A 911 49.71 14.21 31.46
CA ARG A 911 49.70 13.71 32.85
C ARG A 911 50.45 14.67 33.77
N LYS A 912 49.78 15.12 34.83
CA LYS A 912 50.34 16.05 35.82
C LYS A 912 50.81 15.29 37.06
N PRO A 913 51.99 15.59 37.64
CA PRO A 913 53.12 16.31 37.06
C PRO A 913 54.04 15.33 36.31
N CYS A 914 54.05 15.36 34.97
CA CYS A 914 55.02 14.64 34.13
C CYS A 914 55.70 15.68 33.24
N ASN A 915 56.92 16.05 33.59
CA ASN A 915 57.66 17.13 32.97
C ASN A 915 59.08 16.72 32.64
N LEU A 916 59.74 17.58 31.87
CA LEU A 916 61.21 17.62 31.76
C LEU A 916 61.77 18.46 32.91
N ASP A 917 63.07 18.32 33.19
CA ASP A 917 63.71 18.86 34.40
C ASP A 917 63.48 20.37 34.60
N ALA A 918 63.51 21.15 33.52
CA ALA A 918 63.28 22.60 33.56
C ALA A 918 61.93 23.01 34.20
N HIS A 919 60.93 22.13 34.15
CA HIS A 919 59.58 22.32 34.68
C HIS A 919 59.23 21.27 35.74
N PHE A 920 60.24 20.70 36.41
CA PHE A 920 60.06 19.62 37.37
C PHE A 920 59.04 19.99 38.46
N GLY A 921 58.04 19.12 38.64
CA GLY A 921 57.03 19.29 39.70
C GLY A 921 56.00 20.39 39.44
N GLU A 922 56.03 21.07 38.29
CA GLU A 922 54.96 21.98 37.88
C GLU A 922 53.67 21.23 37.55
N ASP A 923 52.52 21.83 37.86
CA ASP A 923 51.19 21.27 37.60
C ASP A 923 50.81 21.29 36.11
N SER A 924 51.53 21.98 35.23
CA SER A 924 51.30 21.92 33.78
C SER A 924 52.08 20.77 33.17
N ALA A 925 51.40 19.80 32.55
CA ALA A 925 52.05 18.66 31.89
C ALA A 925 52.78 19.09 30.61
N SER A 926 54.06 19.43 30.73
CA SER A 926 54.92 19.87 29.62
C SER A 926 55.74 18.73 29.00
N GLY A 927 55.82 17.57 29.67
CA GLY A 927 56.62 16.43 29.26
C GLY A 927 56.03 15.55 28.16
N PHE A 928 54.86 15.89 27.61
CA PHE A 928 54.25 15.09 26.55
C PHE A 928 55.10 15.12 25.26
N THR A 929 55.25 13.99 24.59
CA THR A 929 56.11 13.87 23.39
C THR A 929 55.52 14.55 22.15
N GLY A 930 54.22 14.82 22.16
CA GLY A 930 53.44 15.05 20.94
C GLY A 930 52.96 13.73 20.33
N TRP A 931 52.27 13.83 19.19
CA TRP A 931 51.63 12.71 18.49
C TRP A 931 52.53 12.16 17.37
N PHE A 932 52.54 10.83 17.23
CA PHE A 932 53.32 10.07 16.26
C PHE A 932 52.45 9.04 15.56
N LYS A 933 52.78 8.69 14.32
CA LYS A 933 52.03 7.68 13.53
C LYS A 933 52.37 6.24 13.91
N ASP A 934 53.46 6.07 14.66
CA ASP A 934 53.94 4.78 15.13
C ASP A 934 54.15 4.78 16.65
N ALA A 935 54.01 3.60 17.25
CA ALA A 935 54.16 3.44 18.69
C ALA A 935 55.61 3.55 19.20
N ALA A 936 56.60 3.56 18.31
CA ALA A 936 58.02 3.77 18.64
C ALA A 936 58.41 5.26 18.63
N LEU A 937 57.45 6.16 18.38
CA LEU A 937 57.64 7.62 18.41
C LEU A 937 58.72 8.11 17.42
N VAL A 938 58.78 7.52 16.23
CA VAL A 938 59.81 7.84 15.22
C VAL A 938 59.26 8.76 14.12
N ASP A 939 58.01 8.56 13.68
CA ASP A 939 57.35 9.34 12.63
C ASP A 939 56.36 10.35 13.25
N PRO A 940 56.77 11.61 13.44
CA PRO A 940 55.92 12.63 14.04
C PRO A 940 54.71 12.96 13.16
N ALA A 941 53.57 13.19 13.80
CA ALA A 941 52.28 13.43 13.16
C ALA A 941 52.14 14.87 12.59
N THR A 942 53.09 15.29 11.75
CA THR A 942 53.19 16.64 11.16
C THR A 942 52.43 16.79 9.84
N SER A 943 52.26 15.70 9.11
CA SER A 943 51.44 15.62 7.89
C SER A 943 50.66 14.32 7.93
N LEU A 944 49.35 14.44 8.08
CA LEU A 944 48.42 13.31 8.17
C LEU A 944 47.38 13.44 7.06
N SER A 945 47.08 12.32 6.44
CA SER A 945 45.89 12.12 5.61
C SER A 945 45.06 11.03 6.26
N ILE A 946 43.76 11.24 6.36
CA ILE A 946 42.85 10.21 6.87
C ILE A 946 42.85 9.03 5.90
N PRO A 947 43.02 7.79 6.38
CA PRO A 947 43.02 6.61 5.54
C PRO A 947 41.67 6.42 4.86
N ASP A 948 41.64 5.61 3.80
CA ASP A 948 40.40 5.31 3.07
C ASP A 948 39.39 4.52 3.91
N LYS A 949 39.86 3.77 4.89
CA LYS A 949 39.03 3.01 5.83
C LYS A 949 39.76 2.72 7.15
N GLY A 950 38.99 2.52 8.21
CA GLY A 950 39.49 2.13 9.52
C GLY A 950 40.01 3.30 10.36
N ALA A 951 40.90 3.00 11.31
CA ALA A 951 41.40 3.98 12.26
C ALA A 951 42.82 4.43 11.93
N LEU A 952 43.05 5.74 11.83
CA LEU A 952 44.38 6.33 11.92
C LEU A 952 44.79 6.37 13.40
N LYS A 953 45.80 5.60 13.77
CA LYS A 953 46.25 5.52 15.16
C LYS A 953 47.42 6.47 15.39
N LEU A 954 47.28 7.32 16.40
CA LEU A 954 48.30 8.25 16.85
C LEU A 954 48.74 7.89 18.27
N TYR A 955 50.04 7.96 18.50
CA TYR A 955 50.68 7.54 19.74
C TYR A 955 51.45 8.71 20.35
N GLY A 956 51.36 8.86 21.66
CA GLY A 956 52.17 9.79 22.43
C GLY A 956 52.49 9.24 23.80
N ARG A 957 53.56 9.74 24.43
CA ARG A 957 53.94 9.33 25.79
C ARG A 957 54.28 10.55 26.62
N ASN A 958 53.99 10.46 27.91
CA ASN A 958 54.45 11.42 28.90
C ASN A 958 55.87 11.05 29.33
N ARG A 959 56.72 12.06 29.43
CA ARG A 959 58.06 11.94 29.99
C ARG A 959 58.04 12.49 31.42
N CYS A 960 58.73 11.81 32.31
CA CYS A 960 58.85 12.13 33.72
C CYS A 960 60.32 12.31 34.06
N THR A 961 60.61 13.27 34.93
CA THR A 961 61.96 13.44 35.46
C THR A 961 62.10 12.75 36.82
N LEU A 962 63.17 11.98 36.97
CA LEU A 962 63.66 11.47 38.24
C LEU A 962 64.76 12.40 38.74
N ARG A 963 64.53 13.12 39.83
CA ARG A 963 65.56 13.88 40.54
C ARG A 963 66.16 13.05 41.67
N ILE A 964 67.43 13.27 41.91
CA ILE A 964 68.15 12.72 43.05
C ILE A 964 68.63 13.88 43.91
N GLU A 965 68.13 13.97 45.13
CA GLU A 965 68.55 15.00 46.09
C GLU A 965 69.20 14.34 47.29
N TYR A 966 69.97 15.07 48.10
CA TYR A 966 70.45 14.51 49.37
C TYR A 966 69.30 14.45 50.38
N ALA A 967 69.18 13.32 51.08
CA ALA A 967 68.29 13.23 52.23
C ALA A 967 68.81 14.07 53.40
N GLU A 968 67.90 14.64 54.18
CA GLU A 968 68.23 15.26 55.47
C GLU A 968 68.88 14.23 56.40
N GLY A 969 70.13 14.50 56.84
CA GLY A 969 70.93 13.57 57.65
C GLY A 969 71.84 12.61 56.86
N SER A 970 72.00 12.79 55.54
CA SER A 970 73.09 12.12 54.79
C SER A 970 74.46 12.51 55.38
N VAL A 971 75.43 11.59 55.33
CA VAL A 971 76.76 11.80 55.90
C VAL A 971 77.48 12.97 55.19
N GLU A 972 77.69 14.07 55.89
CA GLU A 972 78.58 15.17 55.49
C GLU A 972 79.98 14.93 56.08
N LEU A 973 81.03 14.95 55.25
CA LEU A 973 82.41 14.71 55.67
C LEU A 973 83.28 15.94 55.47
N ASP A 974 84.32 16.08 56.27
CA ASP A 974 85.23 17.24 56.26
C ASP A 974 85.89 17.45 54.89
N ALA A 975 86.07 18.72 54.53
CA ALA A 975 86.73 19.14 53.30
C ALA A 975 88.15 18.55 53.22
N GLY A 976 88.39 17.68 52.22
CA GLY A 976 89.67 17.00 52.01
C GLY A 976 89.68 15.49 52.29
N THR A 977 88.54 14.90 52.69
CA THR A 977 88.39 13.45 52.86
C THR A 977 88.67 12.70 51.54
N VAL A 978 89.59 11.72 51.56
CA VAL A 978 89.99 10.93 50.38
C VAL A 978 89.22 9.62 50.33
N PHE A 979 88.41 9.43 49.30
CA PHE A 979 87.67 8.19 49.06
C PHE A 979 88.39 7.29 48.06
N ARG A 980 88.27 5.97 48.23
CA ARG A 980 88.90 4.97 47.34
C ARG A 980 87.95 3.84 46.98
N LYS A 981 88.20 3.17 45.85
CA LYS A 981 87.38 2.04 45.35
C LYS A 981 87.43 0.77 46.23
N SER A 982 88.43 0.65 47.11
CA SER A 982 88.59 -0.50 48.02
C SER A 982 89.40 -0.08 49.27
N PRO A 983 89.36 -0.85 50.38
CA PRO A 983 89.97 -0.46 51.66
C PRO A 983 91.50 -0.65 51.66
N SER A 984 92.20 0.15 50.86
CA SER A 984 93.66 0.08 50.69
C SER A 984 94.25 1.42 50.30
N ASP A 985 95.40 1.78 50.89
CA ASP A 985 96.12 3.03 50.55
C ASP A 985 96.64 3.03 49.09
N LYS A 986 96.67 1.85 48.45
CA LYS A 986 97.06 1.67 47.04
C LYS A 986 95.85 1.67 46.08
N ALA A 987 94.63 1.66 46.59
CA ALA A 987 93.44 1.68 45.76
C ALA A 987 93.29 3.03 45.07
N GLU A 988 92.67 3.06 43.89
CA GLU A 988 92.43 4.28 43.14
C GLU A 988 91.57 5.26 43.96
N VAL A 989 91.99 6.53 44.00
CA VAL A 989 91.20 7.63 44.59
C VAL A 989 89.99 7.89 43.70
N VAL A 990 88.83 8.05 44.32
CA VAL A 990 87.59 8.39 43.63
C VAL A 990 87.36 9.89 43.78
N ASP A 991 87.74 10.65 42.75
CA ASP A 991 87.44 12.07 42.68
C ASP A 991 85.93 12.29 42.52
N GLY A 992 85.38 13.26 43.27
CA GLY A 992 83.93 13.52 43.29
C GLY A 992 83.09 12.50 44.06
N ALA A 993 83.71 11.64 44.87
CA ALA A 993 83.00 10.68 45.71
C ALA A 993 81.95 11.34 46.63
N LEU A 994 80.85 10.62 46.86
CA LEU A 994 79.62 11.09 47.51
C LEU A 994 78.81 12.13 46.74
N GLY A 995 79.27 12.59 45.56
CA GLY A 995 78.50 13.42 44.65
C GLY A 995 77.20 12.76 44.21
N LEU A 996 76.20 13.58 43.85
CA LEU A 996 74.98 13.10 43.21
C LEU A 996 75.33 12.45 41.87
N VAL A 997 74.54 11.45 41.48
CA VAL A 997 74.77 10.72 40.22
C VAL A 997 74.63 11.70 39.05
N ASP A 998 75.67 11.74 38.21
CA ASP A 998 75.66 12.52 36.98
C ASP A 998 75.27 11.63 35.79
N PHE A 999 74.17 11.98 35.13
CA PHE A 999 73.64 11.24 33.98
C PHE A 999 74.06 11.81 32.62
N THR A 1000 74.79 12.94 32.58
CA THR A 1000 75.11 13.73 31.36
C THR A 1000 75.91 12.98 30.27
N GLY A 1001 76.41 11.77 30.55
CA GLY A 1001 77.14 10.92 29.60
C GLY A 1001 76.55 9.52 29.40
N ARG A 1002 75.36 9.25 29.93
CA ARG A 1002 74.71 7.93 29.82
C ARG A 1002 74.23 7.69 28.38
N VAL A 1003 74.40 6.46 27.89
CA VAL A 1003 73.66 6.01 26.69
C VAL A 1003 72.24 5.69 27.12
N GLU A 1004 71.34 6.66 26.96
CA GLU A 1004 69.91 6.49 27.21
C GLU A 1004 69.34 5.33 26.37
N LYS A 1005 68.62 4.42 27.03
CA LYS A 1005 67.91 3.31 26.40
C LYS A 1005 66.58 3.14 27.09
N HIS A 1006 65.51 3.32 26.32
CA HIS A 1006 64.14 3.28 26.81
C HIS A 1006 63.39 2.14 26.12
N ARG A 1007 62.67 1.34 26.90
CA ARG A 1007 61.87 0.23 26.38
C ARG A 1007 60.62 0.02 27.22
N LEU A 1008 59.46 0.15 26.58
CA LEU A 1008 58.14 -0.12 27.15
C LEU A 1008 57.28 -0.90 26.18
N ASP A 1009 56.39 -1.75 26.69
CA ASP A 1009 55.47 -2.54 25.86
C ASP A 1009 56.18 -3.38 24.76
N SER A 1010 57.43 -3.78 25.02
CA SER A 1010 58.34 -4.45 24.07
C SER A 1010 58.76 -3.60 22.85
N ILE A 1011 58.62 -2.28 22.94
CA ILE A 1011 59.00 -1.30 21.92
C ILE A 1011 60.20 -0.50 22.42
N ASP A 1012 61.21 -0.35 21.57
CA ASP A 1012 62.34 0.56 21.83
C ASP A 1012 61.91 2.00 21.54
N LEU A 1013 62.10 2.90 22.51
CA LEU A 1013 61.70 4.30 22.43
C LEU A 1013 62.92 5.22 22.22
N PRO A 1014 62.74 6.41 21.62
CA PRO A 1014 63.82 7.36 21.39
C PRO A 1014 64.41 7.88 22.70
N ALA A 1015 65.69 8.23 22.68
CA ALA A 1015 66.32 8.98 23.77
C ALA A 1015 65.58 10.30 24.02
N ILE A 1016 65.41 10.68 25.28
CA ILE A 1016 64.72 11.89 25.69
C ILE A 1016 65.69 13.08 25.67
N GLY A 1017 66.96 12.85 26.06
CA GLY A 1017 68.03 13.84 26.01
C GLY A 1017 67.94 14.94 27.08
N ASP A 1018 67.29 14.64 28.20
CA ASP A 1018 67.11 15.54 29.35
C ASP A 1018 67.79 14.98 30.62
N ASP A 1019 68.76 14.07 30.45
CA ASP A 1019 69.62 13.59 31.53
C ASP A 1019 70.66 14.66 31.91
N GLY A 1020 70.91 14.84 33.21
CA GLY A 1020 71.87 15.81 33.70
C GLY A 1020 72.45 15.47 35.08
N VAL A 1021 73.10 16.44 35.71
CA VAL A 1021 73.61 16.26 37.08
C VAL A 1021 72.42 16.10 38.01
N ALA A 1022 72.38 14.99 38.75
CA ALA A 1022 71.36 14.68 39.73
C ALA A 1022 69.93 14.48 39.19
N HIS A 1023 69.74 14.34 37.87
CA HIS A 1023 68.44 13.99 37.31
C HIS A 1023 68.56 13.16 36.05
N ALA A 1024 67.55 12.30 35.82
CA ALA A 1024 67.42 11.52 34.61
C ALA A 1024 65.97 11.52 34.15
N SER A 1025 65.78 11.51 32.85
CA SER A 1025 64.46 11.50 32.22
C SER A 1025 64.05 10.07 31.86
N PHE A 1026 62.76 9.78 31.97
CA PHE A 1026 62.18 8.47 31.68
C PHE A 1026 60.79 8.61 31.07
N TYR A 1027 60.34 7.60 30.33
CA TYR A 1027 58.95 7.53 29.92
C TYR A 1027 58.06 7.05 31.06
N ARG A 1028 56.86 7.60 31.14
CA ARG A 1028 55.84 7.16 32.09
C ARG A 1028 55.53 5.67 31.89
N GLY A 1029 55.66 4.91 32.96
CA GLY A 1029 55.53 3.46 33.01
C GLY A 1029 56.86 2.71 33.16
N GLU A 1030 58.01 3.35 32.85
CA GLU A 1030 59.32 2.70 32.92
C GLU A 1030 59.69 2.30 34.34
N SER A 1031 60.30 1.11 34.47
CA SER A 1031 60.88 0.66 35.73
C SER A 1031 62.38 0.96 35.73
N VAL A 1032 62.79 1.79 36.67
CA VAL A 1032 64.15 2.29 36.83
C VAL A 1032 64.79 1.57 38.00
N THR A 1033 65.88 0.84 37.74
CA THR A 1033 66.71 0.28 38.80
C THR A 1033 67.66 1.36 39.31
N LEU A 1034 67.60 1.64 40.60
CA LEU A 1034 68.47 2.61 41.26
C LEU A 1034 69.81 1.94 41.59
N ALA A 1035 70.59 1.59 40.56
CA ALA A 1035 71.96 1.13 40.73
C ALA A 1035 72.83 2.34 41.09
N GLY A 1036 73.03 2.56 42.40
CA GLY A 1036 73.87 3.63 42.90
C GLY A 1036 75.33 3.49 42.47
N SER A 1037 76.03 4.63 42.49
CA SER A 1037 77.50 4.73 42.44
C SER A 1037 78.17 3.65 43.29
N ALA A 1038 79.23 3.05 42.75
CA ALA A 1038 79.98 1.98 43.42
C ALA A 1038 80.35 2.37 44.85
N ASP A 1039 80.30 1.40 45.78
CA ASP A 1039 80.66 1.64 47.18
C ASP A 1039 82.05 2.25 47.27
N VAL A 1040 82.18 3.26 48.12
CA VAL A 1040 83.45 3.93 48.37
C VAL A 1040 83.92 3.69 49.79
N PHE A 1041 85.24 3.67 49.96
CA PHE A 1041 85.89 3.42 51.22
C PHE A 1041 86.68 4.65 51.64
N THR A 1042 86.55 5.07 52.89
CA THR A 1042 87.38 6.12 53.48
C THR A 1042 88.16 5.57 54.67
N LYS A 1043 89.34 6.14 54.92
CA LYS A 1043 90.20 5.75 56.05
C LYS A 1043 90.00 6.74 57.19
N LEU A 1044 89.60 6.23 58.35
CA LEU A 1044 89.43 7.04 59.56
C LEU A 1044 90.80 7.40 60.17
N GLU A 1045 90.81 8.38 61.07
CA GLU A 1045 92.03 8.83 61.78
C GLU A 1045 92.74 7.69 62.54
N ASP A 1046 92.00 6.68 63.00
CA ASP A 1046 92.54 5.50 63.69
C ASP A 1046 93.17 4.45 62.75
N GLY A 1047 93.17 4.72 61.44
CA GLY A 1047 93.74 3.88 60.39
C GLY A 1047 92.80 2.77 59.87
N THR A 1048 91.57 2.68 60.36
CA THR A 1048 90.55 1.72 59.89
C THR A 1048 89.83 2.21 58.65
N TRP A 1049 89.35 1.29 57.81
CA TRP A 1049 88.59 1.62 56.60
C TRP A 1049 87.08 1.44 56.83
N ARG A 1050 86.29 2.43 56.43
CA ARG A 1050 84.83 2.39 56.46
C ARG A 1050 84.26 2.35 55.04
N ARG A 1051 83.31 1.44 54.80
CA ARG A 1051 82.53 1.36 53.56
C ARG A 1051 81.32 2.28 53.66
N LEU A 1052 81.14 3.17 52.69
CA LEU A 1052 79.91 3.93 52.49
C LEU A 1052 79.13 3.31 51.33
N VAL A 1053 77.82 3.16 51.55
CA VAL A 1053 76.88 2.59 50.58
C VAL A 1053 75.84 3.66 50.24
N PHE A 1054 75.51 3.75 48.96
CA PHE A 1054 74.41 4.57 48.46
C PHE A 1054 73.07 3.89 48.75
N LYS A 1055 72.16 4.58 49.43
CA LYS A 1055 70.79 4.13 49.70
C LYS A 1055 69.79 5.17 49.20
N GLY A 1056 68.91 4.79 48.26
CA GLY A 1056 67.87 5.68 47.73
C GLY A 1056 66.53 5.51 48.45
N TYR A 1057 65.86 6.62 48.78
CA TYR A 1057 64.55 6.64 49.44
C TYR A 1057 63.59 7.58 48.70
N MET A 1058 62.29 7.33 48.79
CA MET A 1058 61.28 8.33 48.40
C MET A 1058 61.07 9.31 49.56
N SER A 1059 60.55 10.51 49.26
CA SER A 1059 60.28 11.57 50.25
C SER A 1059 59.49 11.10 51.47
N ASP A 1060 58.58 10.14 51.30
CA ASP A 1060 57.71 9.57 52.33
C ASP A 1060 58.38 8.45 53.16
N LYS A 1061 59.56 7.97 52.75
CA LYS A 1061 60.25 6.80 53.33
C LYS A 1061 61.61 7.12 53.96
N ALA A 1062 62.06 8.38 53.89
CA ALA A 1062 63.30 8.81 54.51
C ALA A 1062 63.20 8.68 56.04
N GLY A 1063 64.06 7.87 56.66
CA GLY A 1063 64.18 7.77 58.12
C GLY A 1063 63.65 6.49 58.80
N GLY A 1064 63.21 5.46 58.07
CA GLY A 1064 62.82 4.19 58.71
C GLY A 1064 62.49 2.98 57.82
N GLY A 1065 62.48 3.12 56.48
CA GLY A 1065 62.18 2.03 55.56
C GLY A 1065 63.41 1.30 54.99
N SER A 1066 63.19 0.22 54.25
CA SER A 1066 64.23 -0.38 53.39
C SER A 1066 64.50 0.51 52.17
N PRO A 1067 65.77 0.64 51.73
CA PRO A 1067 66.11 1.42 50.54
C PRO A 1067 65.47 0.84 49.27
N LEU A 1068 65.14 1.72 48.33
CA LEU A 1068 64.53 1.36 47.05
C LEU A 1068 65.58 0.76 46.12
N THR A 1069 65.25 -0.40 45.54
CA THR A 1069 66.06 -1.04 44.50
C THR A 1069 65.56 -0.72 43.10
N THR A 1070 64.25 -0.53 42.94
CA THR A 1070 63.59 -0.20 41.67
C THR A 1070 62.43 0.77 41.93
N ILE A 1071 62.21 1.70 41.00
CA ILE A 1071 61.09 2.62 40.99
C ILE A 1071 60.37 2.58 39.65
N LYS A 1072 59.04 2.60 39.65
CA LYS A 1072 58.24 2.75 38.43
C LYS A 1072 57.88 4.22 38.25
N MET A 1073 58.27 4.79 37.12
CA MET A 1073 58.07 6.21 36.82
C MET A 1073 56.62 6.46 36.42
N GLU A 1074 55.80 6.98 37.33
CA GLU A 1074 54.39 7.30 37.01
C GLU A 1074 54.11 8.81 36.98
N ARG A 1075 55.07 9.61 37.47
CA ARG A 1075 55.10 11.07 37.55
C ARG A 1075 56.53 11.54 37.85
N ASP A 1076 56.75 12.85 37.82
CA ASP A 1076 57.96 13.47 38.34
C ASP A 1076 58.20 13.05 39.78
N THR A 1077 59.43 12.64 40.06
CA THR A 1077 59.75 11.96 41.29
C THR A 1077 61.12 12.38 41.80
N THR A 1078 61.19 12.75 43.08
CA THR A 1078 62.45 12.97 43.79
C THR A 1078 62.79 11.74 44.62
N VAL A 1079 63.97 11.17 44.38
CA VAL A 1079 64.60 10.16 45.23
C VAL A 1079 65.67 10.83 46.07
N TYR A 1080 65.59 10.64 47.38
CA TYR A 1080 66.56 11.15 48.33
C TYR A 1080 67.68 10.13 48.53
N ALA A 1081 68.88 10.51 48.12
CA ALA A 1081 70.12 9.79 48.31
C ALA A 1081 70.62 9.95 49.75
N VAL A 1082 70.85 8.83 50.41
CA VAL A 1082 71.54 8.74 51.70
C VAL A 1082 72.85 8.00 51.48
N TRP A 1083 73.97 8.66 51.79
CA TRP A 1083 75.23 7.97 51.99
C TRP A 1083 75.33 7.57 53.46
N ALA A 1084 75.39 6.27 53.71
CA ALA A 1084 75.48 5.72 55.05
C ALA A 1084 76.67 4.77 55.17
N PHE A 1085 77.28 4.73 56.35
CA PHE A 1085 78.22 3.66 56.68
C PHE A 1085 77.49 2.31 56.67
N ALA A 1086 78.11 1.30 56.08
CA ALA A 1086 77.58 -0.06 56.13
C ALA A 1086 77.48 -0.53 57.59
N GLU A 1087 76.36 -1.15 57.97
CA GLU A 1087 76.07 -1.57 59.35
C GLU A 1087 76.94 -2.75 59.84
N SER A 1088 77.75 -3.36 58.95
CA SER A 1088 78.80 -4.30 59.35
C SER A 1088 80.00 -4.28 58.40
N ASP A 1089 81.19 -4.17 59.00
CA ASP A 1089 82.46 -4.17 58.28
C ASP A 1089 82.82 -5.63 57.96
N GLY A 1090 82.46 -6.10 56.77
CA GLY A 1090 82.92 -7.40 56.24
C GLY A 1090 84.43 -7.48 55.97
N VAL A 1091 85.25 -6.71 56.68
CA VAL A 1091 86.70 -6.60 56.50
C VAL A 1091 87.38 -6.91 57.84
N ALA A 1092 87.59 -8.20 58.11
CA ALA A 1092 88.56 -8.64 59.10
C ALA A 1092 89.98 -8.41 58.54
N THR A 1093 90.51 -7.18 58.66
CA THR A 1093 91.96 -6.97 58.53
C THR A 1093 92.64 -7.45 59.80
N ALA A 1094 93.35 -8.57 59.69
CA ALA A 1094 94.29 -9.04 60.69
C ALA A 1094 95.40 -7.99 60.90
N LYS A 1095 95.55 -7.49 62.14
CA LYS A 1095 96.81 -6.91 62.62
C LYS A 1095 97.70 -8.03 63.17
N LYS A 1096 98.91 -8.13 62.62
CA LYS A 1096 100.06 -7.60 63.35
C LYS A 1096 100.59 -6.40 62.60
#